data_AF-A0A952JBD9-F1
#
_entry.id   AF-A0A952JBD9-F1
#
_cell.length_a   1.000
_cell.length_b   1.000
_cell.length_c   1.000
_cell.angle_alpha   90.00
_cell.angle_beta   90.00
_cell.angle_gamma   90.00
#
_symmetry.space_group_name_H-M   'P 1'
#
loop_
_entity.id
_entity.type
_entity.pdbx_description
1 polymer ?
#
loop_
_entity_poly.entity_id
_entity_poly.type
_entity_poly.pdbx_seq_one_letter_code
_entity_poly.pdbx_strand_id
1 'polypeptide(L)'
;MNLIKSSPAEIAENFIRYTSKNIFLTGKAGTGKTTLLKKIISSTYKKTIVAAPTGIAALNAGGVTLHSQFQLPLGGFLPTFGNLIADGNVKFETKATLGRHLRMNNHKRKTLCEAELLIIDEVSMLRADILDAIDFVLQKVRRNNTAFGGVQVLFIGDLLQLPPVVKKEEWQFLREFYYSPFFFAAKVLEQNPPVYIELNKIYRQQDKTFTDVLNSIRYNEIQEEDVEILNRYYIPNFKPKAHEGFVTLTTHNRFADSINQNELNQLRSVSYNYHALIENDFPENIFPCDKTLVLKEGAQVMFTKNDYQGGRYFNGKTGVVKSLDNDAIIVETDTHKNIEVERFTWTNIRYSVDENTREIKEEVLGTFSQFPLRLAWAITIHKSQGLTFDKAIIDVKNVFAAGQTYVALSRLRSLDGLVLSTPFSTRGIANDQTVISFEETKNEQGDLSENFQQSSLHHLQTLSMDCYNLSGMLREWNNHLLSYNKLENLSEKQKHLEWAQTQYESIKTIAETSAKFLNQLKQIFAQRTLNKPYLIERLNAAQNYFNQPLKKVCAEVFLHKRKMQLGKTTKTYAEELDDLDSMLMNQLRLMHQCESLASTVLNNQTQKDDNLDKFDTSWRTALAQITVEAPQKPEKKKKEKGETYRTTLALYKEGKLIEEIAQERNLGITTIEGHFARLIEQGEIKILKVMSYERWSEIKHSIEENQGLSNKELHTQLQEKFSYGEIKMVIASLSTDLEM
;
A
#
# COMPACT_ATOMS: atom_id res chain seq x y z
N MET A 1 -34.03 -7.51 -13.79
CA MET A 1 -33.40 -7.96 -15.05
C MET A 1 -32.42 -9.07 -14.67
N ASN A 2 -32.60 -10.29 -15.17
CA ASN A 2 -31.81 -11.45 -14.73
C ASN A 2 -30.31 -11.20 -14.90
N LEU A 3 -29.53 -11.42 -13.84
CA LEU A 3 -28.05 -11.45 -13.83
C LEU A 3 -27.43 -12.45 -14.84
N ILE A 4 -28.27 -13.23 -15.53
CA ILE A 4 -27.95 -14.33 -16.45
C ILE A 4 -27.38 -13.83 -17.80
N LYS A 5 -27.38 -12.52 -18.10
CA LYS A 5 -26.74 -11.95 -19.32
C LYS A 5 -25.63 -10.94 -19.01
N SER A 6 -24.99 -11.07 -17.86
CA SER A 6 -23.89 -10.16 -17.47
C SER A 6 -22.59 -10.61 -18.13
N SER A 7 -21.84 -9.69 -18.74
CA SER A 7 -20.49 -9.98 -19.22
C SER A 7 -19.56 -10.37 -18.05
N PRO A 8 -18.47 -11.14 -18.27
CA PRO A 8 -17.52 -11.48 -17.19
C PRO A 8 -16.98 -10.24 -16.44
N ALA A 9 -16.85 -9.10 -17.12
CA ALA A 9 -16.48 -7.83 -16.53
C ALA A 9 -17.52 -7.31 -15.53
N GLU A 10 -18.81 -7.36 -15.89
CA GLU A 10 -19.91 -6.96 -15.00
C GLU A 10 -20.05 -7.91 -13.81
N ILE A 11 -19.82 -9.21 -14.02
CA ILE A 11 -19.80 -10.20 -12.93
C ILE A 11 -18.70 -9.83 -11.92
N ALA A 12 -17.48 -9.53 -12.39
CA ALA A 12 -16.39 -9.11 -11.51
C ALA A 12 -16.74 -7.84 -10.72
N GLU A 13 -17.30 -6.81 -11.38
CA GLU A 13 -17.77 -5.58 -10.71
C GLU A 13 -18.83 -5.88 -9.64
N ASN A 14 -19.78 -6.78 -9.93
CA ASN A 14 -20.80 -7.17 -8.98
C ASN A 14 -20.22 -7.89 -7.75
N PHE A 15 -19.31 -8.85 -7.95
CA PHE A 15 -18.64 -9.52 -6.82
C PHE A 15 -17.84 -8.53 -5.96
N ILE A 16 -17.18 -7.54 -6.58
CA ILE A 16 -16.45 -6.50 -5.85
C ILE A 16 -17.42 -5.64 -5.03
N ARG A 17 -18.54 -5.21 -5.62
CA ARG A 17 -19.49 -4.32 -4.94
C ARG A 17 -20.30 -5.03 -3.86
N TYR A 18 -20.79 -6.23 -4.12
CA TYR A 18 -21.86 -6.84 -3.32
C TYR A 18 -21.43 -8.04 -2.48
N THR A 19 -20.14 -8.39 -2.48
CA THR A 19 -19.63 -9.52 -1.70
C THR A 19 -18.33 -9.17 -0.98
N SER A 20 -17.92 -10.06 -0.08
CA SER A 20 -16.60 -10.06 0.55
C SER A 20 -15.67 -11.15 0.00
N LYS A 21 -16.01 -11.77 -1.14
CA LYS A 21 -15.19 -12.84 -1.74
C LYS A 21 -13.98 -12.27 -2.45
N ASN A 22 -12.82 -12.90 -2.27
CA ASN A 22 -11.65 -12.60 -3.09
C ASN A 22 -11.91 -13.05 -4.53
N ILE A 23 -11.32 -12.36 -5.50
CA ILE A 23 -11.56 -12.60 -6.92
C ILE A 23 -10.23 -12.75 -7.62
N PHE A 24 -10.11 -13.76 -8.46
CA PHE A 24 -9.04 -13.90 -9.43
C PHE A 24 -9.61 -13.61 -10.82
N LEU A 25 -9.30 -12.42 -11.31
CA LEU A 25 -9.65 -11.95 -12.65
C LEU A 25 -8.50 -12.26 -13.61
N THR A 26 -8.72 -13.23 -14.47
CA THR A 26 -7.77 -13.66 -15.48
C THR A 26 -8.30 -13.41 -16.89
N GLY A 27 -7.44 -13.66 -17.87
CA GLY A 27 -7.81 -13.64 -19.27
C GLY A 27 -6.57 -13.57 -20.12
N LYS A 28 -6.73 -13.93 -21.38
CA LYS A 28 -5.66 -13.94 -22.38
C LYS A 28 -5.02 -12.56 -22.56
N ALA A 29 -3.90 -12.53 -23.26
CA ALA A 29 -3.29 -11.28 -23.66
C ALA A 29 -4.27 -10.44 -24.50
N GLY A 30 -4.42 -9.15 -24.20
CA GLY A 30 -5.29 -8.27 -24.99
C GLY A 30 -6.80 -8.36 -24.70
N THR A 31 -7.23 -8.96 -23.60
CA THR A 31 -8.66 -9.02 -23.21
C THR A 31 -9.18 -7.80 -22.44
N GLY A 32 -8.35 -6.78 -22.23
CA GLY A 32 -8.75 -5.52 -21.59
C GLY A 32 -8.68 -5.48 -20.07
N LYS A 33 -7.91 -6.38 -19.42
CA LYS A 33 -7.71 -6.42 -17.96
C LYS A 33 -7.40 -5.04 -17.33
N THR A 34 -6.39 -4.34 -17.84
CA THR A 34 -5.99 -3.01 -17.34
C THR A 34 -7.07 -1.95 -17.56
N THR A 35 -7.87 -2.07 -18.62
CA THR A 35 -9.01 -1.16 -18.86
C THR A 35 -10.11 -1.41 -17.83
N LEU A 36 -10.41 -2.68 -17.53
CA LEU A 36 -11.37 -3.06 -16.50
C LEU A 36 -10.90 -2.63 -15.10
N LEU A 37 -9.60 -2.78 -14.78
CA LEU A 37 -8.99 -2.25 -13.56
C LEU A 37 -9.31 -0.77 -13.37
N LYS A 38 -9.05 0.06 -14.38
CA LYS A 38 -9.32 1.51 -14.31
C LYS A 38 -10.80 1.81 -14.12
N LYS A 39 -11.68 1.06 -14.79
CA LYS A 39 -13.14 1.17 -14.61
C LYS A 39 -13.56 0.82 -13.18
N ILE A 40 -13.03 -0.26 -12.62
CA ILE A 40 -13.28 -0.69 -11.23
C ILE A 40 -12.84 0.41 -10.26
N ILE A 41 -11.62 0.94 -10.38
CA ILE A 41 -11.11 2.02 -9.53
C ILE A 41 -12.02 3.25 -9.60
N SER A 42 -12.47 3.63 -10.79
CA SER A 42 -13.31 4.82 -10.98
C SER A 42 -14.74 4.67 -10.46
N SER A 43 -15.23 3.44 -10.32
CA SER A 43 -16.64 3.17 -10.03
C SER A 43 -16.87 2.51 -8.67
N THR A 44 -15.84 1.94 -8.04
CA THR A 44 -15.97 1.32 -6.72
C THR A 44 -16.11 2.37 -5.62
N TYR A 45 -17.02 2.12 -4.68
CA TYR A 45 -17.14 2.91 -3.45
C TYR A 45 -16.14 2.47 -2.37
N LYS A 46 -15.50 1.31 -2.56
CA LYS A 46 -14.59 0.73 -1.58
C LYS A 46 -13.30 1.55 -1.52
N LYS A 47 -12.81 1.79 -0.30
CA LYS A 47 -11.48 2.36 -0.06
C LYS A 47 -10.40 1.45 -0.62
N THR A 48 -9.92 1.79 -1.81
CA THR A 48 -9.13 0.90 -2.65
C THR A 48 -7.65 1.24 -2.59
N ILE A 49 -6.81 0.21 -2.46
CA ILE A 49 -5.37 0.29 -2.64
C ILE A 49 -5.02 -0.53 -3.89
N VAL A 50 -4.30 0.08 -4.83
CA VAL A 50 -3.77 -0.60 -6.01
C VAL A 50 -2.30 -0.88 -5.80
N ALA A 51 -1.90 -2.14 -5.95
CA ALA A 51 -0.52 -2.54 -5.82
C ALA A 51 -0.10 -3.55 -6.89
N ALA A 52 1.21 -3.66 -7.12
CA ALA A 52 1.78 -4.67 -8.02
C ALA A 52 3.12 -5.20 -7.49
N PRO A 53 3.57 -6.39 -7.95
CA PRO A 53 4.85 -6.97 -7.53
C PRO A 53 6.07 -6.16 -7.94
N THR A 54 6.03 -5.46 -9.10
CA THR A 54 7.15 -4.71 -9.66
C THR A 54 6.86 -3.21 -9.77
N GLY A 55 7.92 -2.38 -9.79
CA GLY A 55 7.79 -0.92 -9.86
C GLY A 55 7.10 -0.42 -11.14
N ILE A 56 7.46 -0.98 -12.29
CA ILE A 56 6.86 -0.60 -13.59
C ILE A 56 5.39 -1.03 -13.64
N ALA A 57 5.04 -2.22 -13.15
CA ALA A 57 3.65 -2.67 -13.08
C ALA A 57 2.83 -1.76 -12.16
N ALA A 58 3.36 -1.39 -11.00
CA ALA A 58 2.71 -0.47 -10.07
C ALA A 58 2.45 0.89 -10.72
N LEU A 59 3.45 1.46 -11.39
CA LEU A 59 3.33 2.74 -12.09
C LEU A 59 2.31 2.68 -13.24
N ASN A 60 2.24 1.57 -13.97
CA ASN A 60 1.27 1.38 -15.06
C ASN A 60 -0.16 1.20 -14.55
N ALA A 61 -0.33 0.52 -13.42
CA ALA A 61 -1.61 0.36 -12.73
C ALA A 61 -2.06 1.65 -12.01
N GLY A 62 -1.18 2.64 -11.84
CA GLY A 62 -1.45 3.84 -11.06
C GLY A 62 -1.45 3.58 -9.55
N GLY A 63 -0.62 2.63 -9.10
CA GLY A 63 -0.54 2.20 -7.71
C GLY A 63 0.90 2.18 -7.19
N VAL A 64 1.11 1.40 -6.13
CA VAL A 64 2.40 1.28 -5.43
C VAL A 64 2.95 -0.15 -5.49
N THR A 65 4.20 -0.38 -5.13
CA THR A 65 4.71 -1.76 -5.05
C THR A 65 4.22 -2.45 -3.77
N LEU A 66 3.95 -3.75 -3.84
CA LEU A 66 3.56 -4.56 -2.67
C LEU A 66 4.58 -4.43 -1.54
N HIS A 67 5.88 -4.51 -1.87
CA HIS A 67 6.97 -4.34 -0.92
C HIS A 67 6.91 -3.00 -0.19
N SER A 68 6.71 -1.90 -0.92
CA SER A 68 6.62 -0.56 -0.32
C SER A 68 5.37 -0.37 0.55
N GLN A 69 4.22 -0.90 0.12
CA GLN A 69 2.94 -0.71 0.81
C GLN A 69 2.90 -1.47 2.13
N PHE A 70 3.31 -2.74 2.12
CA PHE A 70 3.21 -3.63 3.28
C PHE A 70 4.51 -3.73 4.09
N GLN A 71 5.57 -2.99 3.70
CA GLN A 71 6.91 -3.05 4.30
C GLN A 71 7.47 -4.47 4.33
N LEU A 72 7.34 -5.17 3.19
CA LEU A 72 7.80 -6.55 3.07
C LEU A 72 9.33 -6.61 2.96
N PRO A 73 9.96 -7.67 3.49
CA PRO A 73 11.38 -7.90 3.28
C PRO A 73 11.68 -8.12 1.79
N LEU A 74 12.91 -7.80 1.38
CA LEU A 74 13.43 -8.15 0.05
C LEU A 74 13.80 -9.64 -0.08
N GLY A 75 13.83 -10.36 1.05
CA GLY A 75 14.05 -11.80 1.11
C GLY A 75 12.75 -12.59 1.10
N GLY A 76 12.83 -13.92 1.26
CA GLY A 76 11.64 -14.76 1.33
C GLY A 76 10.89 -14.65 2.66
N PHE A 77 9.66 -15.16 2.68
CA PHE A 77 8.86 -15.28 3.89
C PHE A 77 8.58 -16.75 4.21
N LEU A 78 8.66 -17.13 5.49
CA LEU A 78 8.32 -18.46 5.96
C LEU A 78 7.09 -18.35 6.88
N PRO A 79 6.00 -19.10 6.62
CA PRO A 79 4.74 -18.97 7.35
C PRO A 79 4.78 -19.65 8.75
N THR A 80 5.94 -19.65 9.41
CA THR A 80 6.19 -20.24 10.73
C THR A 80 6.49 -19.19 11.79
N PHE A 81 6.34 -19.56 13.07
CA PHE A 81 6.80 -18.78 14.22
C PHE A 81 8.24 -19.14 14.65
N GLY A 82 8.90 -20.06 13.95
CA GLY A 82 10.29 -20.44 14.20
C GLY A 82 11.28 -19.27 14.06
N ASN A 83 12.47 -19.46 14.62
CA ASN A 83 13.60 -18.54 14.45
C ASN A 83 14.22 -18.70 13.05
N LEU A 84 14.99 -17.68 12.62
CA LEU A 84 15.61 -17.61 11.30
C LEU A 84 16.39 -18.87 10.94
N ILE A 85 16.13 -19.41 9.75
CA ILE A 85 17.09 -20.28 9.06
C ILE A 85 18.05 -19.34 8.33
N ALA A 86 19.07 -18.87 9.04
CA ALA A 86 20.12 -18.04 8.45
C ALA A 86 21.19 -18.97 7.88
N ASP A 87 21.02 -19.41 6.64
CA ASP A 87 22.16 -19.86 5.84
C ASP A 87 22.70 -18.63 5.09
N GLY A 88 24.01 -18.38 5.15
CA GLY A 88 24.64 -17.06 4.98
C GLY A 88 24.39 -16.32 3.66
N ASN A 89 23.71 -16.94 2.69
CA ASN A 89 23.45 -16.39 1.36
C ASN A 89 21.98 -16.03 1.09
N VAL A 90 21.01 -16.49 1.90
CA VAL A 90 19.58 -16.22 1.66
C VAL A 90 18.92 -15.71 2.95
N LYS A 91 18.31 -14.53 2.89
CA LYS A 91 17.57 -13.95 4.01
C LYS A 91 16.11 -14.33 3.91
N PHE A 92 15.57 -14.89 4.99
CA PHE A 92 14.13 -15.14 5.15
C PHE A 92 13.60 -14.38 6.36
N GLU A 93 12.34 -13.98 6.34
CA GLU A 93 11.62 -13.53 7.54
C GLU A 93 10.52 -14.54 7.88
N THR A 94 10.24 -14.67 9.17
CA THR A 94 9.19 -15.54 9.74
C THR A 94 8.07 -14.67 10.32
N LYS A 95 6.92 -15.24 10.70
CA LYS A 95 5.86 -14.46 11.37
C LYS A 95 6.36 -13.74 12.62
N ALA A 96 7.28 -14.37 13.36
CA ALA A 96 7.86 -13.80 14.57
C ALA A 96 8.84 -12.64 14.30
N THR A 97 9.65 -12.73 13.24
CA THR A 97 10.66 -11.70 12.89
C THR A 97 10.03 -10.56 12.10
N LEU A 98 9.22 -10.86 11.07
CA LEU A 98 8.42 -9.87 10.35
C LEU A 98 7.56 -9.07 11.32
N GLY A 99 6.90 -9.76 12.26
CA GLY A 99 6.09 -9.12 13.28
C GLY A 99 6.86 -8.16 14.19
N ARG A 100 8.16 -8.39 14.46
CA ARG A 100 9.03 -7.49 15.23
C ARG A 100 9.54 -6.32 14.40
N HIS A 101 9.83 -6.56 13.13
CA HIS A 101 10.31 -5.57 12.17
C HIS A 101 9.19 -4.67 11.61
N LEU A 102 7.92 -5.06 11.79
CA LEU A 102 6.73 -4.31 11.38
C LEU A 102 6.48 -3.03 12.20
N ARG A 103 7.47 -2.14 12.28
CA ARG A 103 7.34 -0.81 12.87
C ARG A 103 6.81 0.16 11.80
N MET A 104 5.52 0.05 11.52
CA MET A 104 4.86 0.91 10.54
C MET A 104 4.66 2.32 11.08
N ASN A 105 4.89 3.32 10.21
CA ASN A 105 4.51 4.69 10.51
C ASN A 105 2.97 4.80 10.60
N ASN A 106 2.47 5.72 11.43
CA ASN A 106 1.04 5.90 11.72
C ASN A 106 0.19 6.05 10.46
N HIS A 107 0.70 6.77 9.45
CA HIS A 107 0.01 6.97 8.18
C HIS A 107 -0.24 5.66 7.40
N LYS A 108 0.78 4.80 7.27
CA LYS A 108 0.64 3.48 6.62
C LYS A 108 -0.31 2.58 7.42
N ARG A 109 -0.15 2.58 8.75
CA ARG A 109 -1.04 1.82 9.64
C ARG A 109 -2.50 2.22 9.43
N LYS A 110 -2.81 3.53 9.46
CA LYS A 110 -4.16 4.05 9.19
C LYS A 110 -4.66 3.63 7.81
N THR A 111 -3.85 3.78 6.77
CA THR A 111 -4.21 3.39 5.40
C THR A 111 -4.59 1.91 5.30
N LEU A 112 -3.82 1.01 5.92
CA LEU A 112 -4.12 -0.43 5.93
C LEU A 112 -5.33 -0.77 6.82
N CYS A 113 -5.58 -0.02 7.89
CA CYS A 113 -6.79 -0.16 8.72
C CYS A 113 -8.05 0.31 8.00
N GLU A 114 -7.94 1.29 7.12
CA GLU A 114 -9.07 1.83 6.37
C GLU A 114 -9.34 1.08 5.05
N ALA A 115 -8.36 0.39 4.50
CA ALA A 115 -8.51 -0.36 3.25
C ALA A 115 -9.70 -1.34 3.28
N GLU A 116 -10.50 -1.35 2.22
CA GLU A 116 -11.64 -2.26 2.03
C GLU A 116 -11.42 -3.18 0.82
N LEU A 117 -10.68 -2.70 -0.19
CA LEU A 117 -10.31 -3.44 -1.39
C LEU A 117 -8.80 -3.30 -1.65
N LEU A 118 -8.12 -4.43 -1.81
CA LEU A 118 -6.75 -4.49 -2.31
C LEU A 118 -6.77 -5.06 -3.73
N ILE A 119 -6.32 -4.28 -4.70
CA ILE A 119 -6.14 -4.76 -6.07
C ILE A 119 -4.67 -5.07 -6.30
N ILE A 120 -4.37 -6.29 -6.74
CA ILE A 120 -3.03 -6.73 -7.09
C ILE A 120 -2.97 -6.99 -8.59
N ASP A 121 -2.34 -6.08 -9.33
CA ASP A 121 -2.11 -6.25 -10.78
C ASP A 121 -0.83 -7.07 -11.04
N GLU A 122 -0.80 -7.73 -12.19
CA GLU A 122 0.26 -8.67 -12.60
C GLU A 122 0.56 -9.77 -11.55
N VAL A 123 -0.51 -10.35 -10.98
CA VAL A 123 -0.43 -11.38 -9.94
C VAL A 123 0.33 -12.65 -10.37
N SER A 124 0.49 -12.91 -11.67
CA SER A 124 1.28 -14.06 -12.14
C SER A 124 2.73 -14.01 -11.69
N MET A 125 3.27 -12.81 -11.43
CA MET A 125 4.62 -12.60 -10.90
C MET A 125 4.68 -12.62 -9.37
N LEU A 126 3.54 -12.77 -8.68
CA LEU A 126 3.48 -12.78 -7.22
C LEU A 126 3.83 -14.18 -6.69
N ARG A 127 4.76 -14.22 -5.74
CA ARG A 127 5.13 -15.45 -5.04
C ARG A 127 4.12 -15.79 -3.93
N ALA A 128 3.93 -17.08 -3.68
CA ALA A 128 3.06 -17.59 -2.60
C ALA A 128 3.42 -17.02 -1.22
N ASP A 129 4.70 -17.01 -0.89
CA ASP A 129 5.20 -16.56 0.42
C ASP A 129 4.98 -15.07 0.66
N ILE A 130 5.13 -14.26 -0.38
CA ILE A 130 4.85 -12.82 -0.32
C ILE A 130 3.36 -12.57 -0.08
N LEU A 131 2.47 -13.38 -0.66
CA LEU A 131 1.03 -13.26 -0.42
C LEU A 131 0.65 -13.62 1.03
N ASP A 132 1.22 -14.70 1.59
CA ASP A 132 1.03 -15.04 3.01
C ASP A 132 1.65 -14.00 3.96
N ALA A 133 2.74 -13.34 3.55
CA ALA A 133 3.29 -12.21 4.30
C ALA A 133 2.30 -11.05 4.33
N ILE A 134 1.67 -10.71 3.19
CA ILE A 134 0.63 -9.67 3.11
C ILE A 134 -0.56 -10.01 4.00
N ASP A 135 -1.04 -11.26 3.95
CA ASP A 135 -2.11 -11.75 4.83
C ASP A 135 -1.75 -11.53 6.31
N PHE A 136 -0.57 -11.99 6.74
CA PHE A 136 -0.10 -11.81 8.10
C PHE A 136 0.02 -10.34 8.53
N VAL A 137 0.55 -9.48 7.65
CA VAL A 137 0.66 -8.04 7.91
C VAL A 137 -0.73 -7.43 8.11
N LEU A 138 -1.68 -7.72 7.23
CA LEU A 138 -3.04 -7.19 7.33
C LEU A 138 -3.76 -7.70 8.58
N GLN A 139 -3.64 -8.99 8.90
CA GLN A 139 -4.22 -9.56 10.12
C GLN A 139 -3.71 -8.86 11.37
N LYS A 140 -2.38 -8.64 11.44
CA LYS A 140 -1.73 -8.00 12.58
C LYS A 140 -2.08 -6.52 12.71
N VAL A 141 -2.04 -5.78 11.61
CA VAL A 141 -2.32 -4.33 11.60
C VAL A 141 -3.78 -4.04 11.91
N ARG A 142 -4.70 -4.83 11.33
CA ARG A 142 -6.15 -4.67 11.50
C ARG A 142 -6.70 -5.36 12.75
N ARG A 143 -5.88 -6.15 13.45
CA ARG A 143 -6.28 -6.98 14.60
C ARG A 143 -7.46 -7.89 14.28
N ASN A 144 -7.45 -8.45 13.07
CA ASN A 144 -8.50 -9.31 12.55
C ASN A 144 -7.85 -10.56 11.95
N ASN A 145 -8.12 -11.74 12.50
CA ASN A 145 -7.50 -13.00 12.07
C ASN A 145 -8.18 -13.65 10.85
N THR A 146 -9.20 -13.01 10.28
CA THR A 146 -9.76 -13.46 8.99
C THR A 146 -8.77 -13.19 7.85
N ALA A 147 -8.92 -13.91 6.74
CA ALA A 147 -8.08 -13.74 5.56
C ALA A 147 -7.94 -12.25 5.18
N PHE A 148 -6.70 -11.82 4.96
CA PHE A 148 -6.30 -10.45 4.66
C PHE A 148 -6.82 -9.40 5.66
N GLY A 149 -7.05 -9.79 6.91
CA GLY A 149 -7.63 -8.91 7.93
C GLY A 149 -9.04 -8.40 7.59
N GLY A 150 -9.77 -9.15 6.75
CA GLY A 150 -11.11 -8.81 6.26
C GLY A 150 -11.12 -7.90 5.02
N VAL A 151 -9.97 -7.58 4.45
CA VAL A 151 -9.87 -6.83 3.19
C VAL A 151 -10.22 -7.75 2.02
N GLN A 152 -11.09 -7.31 1.12
CA GLN A 152 -11.36 -8.04 -0.13
C GLN A 152 -10.16 -7.89 -1.07
N VAL A 153 -9.71 -8.97 -1.69
CA VAL A 153 -8.58 -8.93 -2.64
C VAL A 153 -9.04 -9.26 -4.05
N LEU A 154 -8.69 -8.38 -5.00
CA LEU A 154 -8.83 -8.60 -6.44
C LEU A 154 -7.45 -8.86 -7.04
N PHE A 155 -7.23 -10.10 -7.45
CA PHE A 155 -6.03 -10.52 -8.17
C PHE A 155 -6.27 -10.38 -9.67
N ILE A 156 -5.39 -9.68 -10.38
CA ILE A 156 -5.46 -9.49 -11.83
C ILE A 156 -4.17 -10.01 -12.48
N GLY A 157 -4.28 -10.86 -13.49
CA GLY A 157 -3.11 -11.32 -14.23
C GLY A 157 -3.42 -12.37 -15.29
N ASP A 158 -2.38 -12.97 -15.86
CA ASP A 158 -2.46 -14.10 -16.78
C ASP A 158 -1.36 -15.10 -16.40
N LEU A 159 -1.75 -16.25 -15.84
CA LEU A 159 -0.80 -17.20 -15.24
C LEU A 159 0.16 -17.84 -16.24
N LEU A 160 -0.24 -17.85 -17.51
CA LEU A 160 0.52 -18.46 -18.59
C LEU A 160 1.43 -17.44 -19.31
N GLN A 161 1.55 -16.21 -18.79
CA GLN A 161 2.51 -15.21 -19.29
C GLN A 161 3.91 -15.38 -18.70
N LEU A 162 4.17 -14.75 -17.55
CA LEU A 162 5.47 -14.82 -16.88
C LEU A 162 5.27 -15.32 -15.45
N PRO A 163 6.01 -16.37 -15.04
CA PRO A 163 5.97 -16.90 -13.68
C PRO A 163 6.71 -15.97 -12.70
N PRO A 164 6.53 -16.18 -11.38
CA PRO A 164 7.35 -15.50 -10.39
C PRO A 164 8.83 -15.91 -10.55
N VAL A 165 9.74 -14.95 -10.37
CA VAL A 165 11.18 -15.24 -10.36
C VAL A 165 11.60 -15.65 -8.95
N VAL A 166 11.94 -16.93 -8.78
CA VAL A 166 12.43 -17.49 -7.51
C VAL A 166 13.81 -18.11 -7.74
N LYS A 167 14.80 -17.73 -6.93
CA LYS A 167 16.14 -18.32 -7.03
C LYS A 167 16.12 -19.77 -6.54
N LYS A 168 16.99 -20.62 -7.09
CA LYS A 168 17.04 -22.05 -6.73
C LYS A 168 17.31 -22.25 -5.24
N GLU A 169 18.18 -21.42 -4.68
CA GLU A 169 18.54 -21.45 -3.26
C GLU A 169 17.36 -21.05 -2.38
N GLU A 170 16.54 -20.09 -2.80
CA GLU A 170 15.31 -19.72 -2.07
C GLU A 170 14.27 -20.84 -2.12
N TRP A 171 14.07 -21.42 -3.32
CA TRP A 171 13.05 -22.45 -3.54
C TRP A 171 13.31 -23.72 -2.73
N GLN A 172 14.58 -24.06 -2.48
CA GLN A 172 14.95 -25.22 -1.67
C GLN A 172 14.32 -25.21 -0.27
N PHE A 173 14.16 -24.02 0.32
CA PHE A 173 13.50 -23.84 1.62
C PHE A 173 11.98 -23.66 1.46
N LEU A 174 11.54 -22.86 0.48
CA LEU A 174 10.12 -22.56 0.30
C LEU A 174 9.28 -23.80 -0.04
N ARG A 175 9.86 -24.76 -0.77
CA ARG A 175 9.16 -25.99 -1.18
C ARG A 175 8.71 -26.88 -0.02
N GLU A 176 9.26 -26.68 1.19
CA GLU A 176 8.82 -27.39 2.39
C GLU A 176 7.45 -26.89 2.87
N PHE A 177 7.11 -25.64 2.56
CA PHE A 177 5.86 -24.98 2.96
C PHE A 177 4.86 -24.87 1.80
N TYR A 178 5.37 -24.69 0.58
CA TYR A 178 4.59 -24.39 -0.62
C TYR A 178 4.80 -25.45 -1.69
N TYR A 179 3.72 -25.98 -2.25
CA TYR A 179 3.80 -26.96 -3.33
C TYR A 179 4.20 -26.32 -4.68
N SER A 180 4.05 -25.01 -4.82
CA SER A 180 4.36 -24.24 -6.02
C SER A 180 4.75 -22.79 -5.65
N PRO A 181 5.63 -22.11 -6.42
CA PRO A 181 6.03 -20.74 -6.10
C PRO A 181 4.93 -19.69 -6.40
N PHE A 182 3.91 -20.05 -7.17
CA PHE A 182 2.85 -19.12 -7.61
C PHE A 182 1.92 -18.73 -6.47
N PHE A 183 1.34 -17.52 -6.56
CA PHE A 183 0.45 -16.95 -5.55
C PHE A 183 -0.68 -17.89 -5.10
N PHE A 184 -1.24 -18.72 -5.98
CA PHE A 184 -2.34 -19.65 -5.68
C PHE A 184 -1.96 -20.76 -4.70
N ALA A 185 -0.65 -21.00 -4.50
CA ALA A 185 -0.15 -21.95 -3.50
C ALA A 185 -0.02 -21.33 -2.10
N ALA A 186 -0.35 -20.05 -1.92
CA ALA A 186 -0.35 -19.40 -0.62
C ALA A 186 -1.35 -20.07 0.33
N LYS A 187 -0.98 -20.21 1.62
CA LYS A 187 -1.82 -20.88 2.62
C LYS A 187 -3.14 -20.16 2.85
N VAL A 188 -3.14 -18.84 2.75
CA VAL A 188 -4.38 -18.05 2.83
C VAL A 188 -5.38 -18.42 1.72
N LEU A 189 -4.90 -18.73 0.51
CA LEU A 189 -5.76 -19.08 -0.64
C LEU A 189 -6.16 -20.55 -0.66
N GLU A 190 -5.33 -21.47 -0.15
CA GLU A 190 -5.74 -22.86 0.08
C GLU A 190 -7.00 -22.93 0.99
N GLN A 191 -7.08 -22.05 2.00
CA GLN A 191 -8.21 -21.98 2.92
C GLN A 191 -9.36 -21.10 2.42
N ASN A 192 -9.06 -20.10 1.59
CA ASN A 192 -10.01 -19.11 1.10
C ASN A 192 -9.86 -18.92 -0.42
N PRO A 193 -10.28 -19.92 -1.22
CA PRO A 193 -10.10 -19.86 -2.66
C PRO A 193 -10.87 -18.67 -3.26
N PRO A 194 -10.24 -17.91 -4.18
CA PRO A 194 -10.88 -16.78 -4.84
C PRO A 194 -11.86 -17.25 -5.91
N VAL A 195 -12.87 -16.43 -6.20
CA VAL A 195 -13.78 -16.62 -7.35
C VAL A 195 -12.99 -16.38 -8.63
N TYR A 196 -13.00 -17.35 -9.54
CA TYR A 196 -12.27 -17.35 -10.80
C TYR A 196 -13.14 -16.75 -11.89
N ILE A 197 -12.68 -15.65 -12.49
CA ILE A 197 -13.40 -14.97 -13.56
C ILE A 197 -12.45 -14.79 -14.74
N GLU A 198 -12.81 -15.37 -15.89
CA GLU A 198 -12.00 -15.25 -17.11
C GLU A 198 -12.64 -14.31 -18.12
N LEU A 199 -11.85 -13.34 -18.59
CA LEU A 199 -12.20 -12.50 -19.74
C LEU A 199 -11.89 -13.27 -21.03
N ASN A 200 -12.94 -13.67 -21.75
CA ASN A 200 -12.80 -14.49 -22.96
C ASN A 200 -12.62 -13.68 -24.25
N LYS A 201 -13.09 -12.42 -24.28
CA LYS A 201 -13.07 -11.60 -25.50
C LYS A 201 -11.70 -10.95 -25.68
N ILE A 202 -11.00 -11.36 -26.74
CA ILE A 202 -9.73 -10.80 -27.17
C ILE A 202 -9.99 -9.58 -28.05
N TYR A 203 -9.36 -8.45 -27.75
CA TYR A 203 -9.47 -7.20 -28.54
C TYR A 203 -8.22 -6.92 -29.38
N ARG A 204 -7.08 -7.55 -29.07
CA ARG A 204 -5.79 -7.26 -29.72
C ARG A 204 -5.63 -7.99 -31.06
N GLN A 205 -5.81 -9.31 -31.07
CA GLN A 205 -5.70 -10.12 -32.27
C GLN A 205 -6.98 -10.04 -33.08
N GLN A 206 -6.84 -9.78 -34.38
CA GLN A 206 -7.97 -9.75 -35.32
C GLN A 206 -8.11 -11.06 -36.09
N ASP A 207 -7.05 -11.85 -36.15
CA ASP A 207 -7.01 -13.13 -36.86
C ASP A 207 -7.33 -14.29 -35.90
N LYS A 208 -8.31 -15.11 -36.30
CA LYS A 208 -8.70 -16.31 -35.59
C LYS A 208 -7.62 -17.39 -35.64
N THR A 209 -6.98 -17.59 -36.80
CA THR A 209 -5.91 -18.59 -36.94
C THR A 209 -4.75 -18.28 -36.01
N PHE A 210 -4.32 -17.01 -35.95
CA PHE A 210 -3.28 -16.62 -35.01
C PHE A 210 -3.71 -16.81 -33.54
N THR A 211 -4.96 -16.48 -33.22
CA THR A 211 -5.52 -16.68 -31.89
C THR A 211 -5.52 -18.16 -31.48
N ASP A 212 -5.84 -19.05 -32.40
CA ASP A 212 -5.85 -20.50 -32.17
C ASP A 212 -4.43 -21.01 -31.92
N VAL A 213 -3.45 -20.63 -32.75
CA VAL A 213 -2.03 -20.95 -32.52
C VAL A 213 -1.54 -20.43 -31.15
N LEU A 214 -1.88 -19.19 -30.78
CA LEU A 214 -1.52 -18.64 -29.48
C LEU A 214 -2.14 -19.43 -28.33
N ASN A 215 -3.37 -19.94 -28.49
CA ASN A 215 -4.01 -20.80 -27.50
C ASN A 215 -3.32 -22.15 -27.41
N SER A 216 -2.96 -22.78 -28.53
CA SER A 216 -2.21 -24.04 -28.54
C SER A 216 -0.88 -23.89 -27.82
N ILE A 217 -0.16 -22.78 -28.03
CA ILE A 217 1.08 -22.48 -27.27
C ILE A 217 0.77 -22.23 -25.79
N ARG A 218 -0.31 -21.48 -25.50
CA ARG A 218 -0.72 -21.15 -24.13
C ARG A 218 -1.02 -22.40 -23.30
N TYR A 219 -1.70 -23.40 -23.87
CA TYR A 219 -2.08 -24.63 -23.18
C TYR A 219 -1.11 -25.80 -23.37
N ASN A 220 -0.03 -25.60 -24.14
CA ASN A 220 0.91 -26.66 -24.53
C ASN A 220 0.23 -27.80 -25.30
N GLU A 221 -0.72 -27.45 -26.17
CA GLU A 221 -1.47 -28.36 -27.06
C GLU A 221 -1.05 -28.17 -28.52
N ILE A 222 0.18 -27.69 -28.75
CA ILE A 222 0.67 -27.35 -30.07
C ILE A 222 0.73 -28.58 -30.99
N GLN A 223 0.07 -28.48 -32.13
CA GLN A 223 0.01 -29.54 -33.13
C GLN A 223 1.09 -29.34 -34.22
N GLU A 224 1.30 -30.34 -35.07
CA GLU A 224 2.25 -30.21 -36.19
C GLU A 224 1.82 -29.11 -37.16
N GLU A 225 0.51 -28.93 -37.38
CA GLU A 225 -0.02 -27.87 -38.23
C GLU A 225 0.30 -26.46 -37.69
N ASP A 226 0.26 -26.26 -36.37
CA ASP A 226 0.62 -24.98 -35.73
C ASP A 226 2.10 -24.67 -35.94
N VAL A 227 2.96 -25.69 -35.83
CA VAL A 227 4.40 -25.58 -36.08
C VAL A 227 4.67 -25.24 -37.54
N GLU A 228 3.96 -25.87 -38.47
CA GLU A 228 4.04 -25.54 -39.90
C GLU A 228 3.61 -24.10 -40.18
N ILE A 229 2.51 -23.62 -39.57
CA ILE A 229 2.05 -22.24 -39.70
C ILE A 229 3.13 -21.26 -39.24
N LEU A 230 3.71 -21.47 -38.05
CA LEU A 230 4.74 -20.60 -37.51
C LEU A 230 6.02 -20.64 -38.35
N ASN A 231 6.43 -21.81 -38.83
CA ASN A 231 7.64 -21.97 -39.63
C ASN A 231 7.55 -21.35 -41.03
N ARG A 232 6.35 -21.02 -41.54
CA ARG A 232 6.22 -20.18 -42.76
C ARG A 232 6.82 -18.79 -42.58
N TYR A 233 6.90 -18.30 -41.34
CA TYR A 233 7.46 -17.00 -40.99
C TYR A 233 8.93 -17.07 -40.53
N TYR A 234 9.56 -18.24 -40.65
CA TYR A 234 10.99 -18.38 -40.42
C TYR A 234 11.78 -17.84 -41.61
N ILE A 235 12.57 -16.79 -41.35
CA ILE A 235 13.41 -16.16 -42.37
C ILE A 235 14.85 -16.08 -41.81
N PRO A 236 15.77 -16.96 -42.26
CA PRO A 236 17.14 -16.95 -41.76
C PRO A 236 17.85 -15.65 -42.11
N ASN A 237 18.58 -15.08 -41.14
CA ASN A 237 19.35 -13.84 -41.30
C ASN A 237 18.53 -12.66 -41.82
N PHE A 238 17.24 -12.59 -41.49
CA PHE A 238 16.39 -11.47 -41.86
C PHE A 238 16.96 -10.16 -41.30
N LYS A 239 17.14 -9.19 -42.18
CA LYS A 239 17.46 -7.81 -41.81
C LYS A 239 16.34 -6.92 -42.32
N PRO A 240 15.58 -6.26 -41.42
CA PRO A 240 14.51 -5.38 -41.85
C PRO A 240 15.10 -4.23 -42.67
N LYS A 241 14.38 -3.78 -43.69
CA LYS A 241 14.77 -2.53 -44.36
C LYS A 241 14.53 -1.35 -43.42
N ALA A 242 15.26 -0.26 -43.63
CA ALA A 242 15.03 0.96 -42.86
C ALA A 242 13.55 1.38 -42.94
N HIS A 243 12.98 1.77 -41.79
CA HIS A 243 11.60 2.26 -41.64
C HIS A 243 10.48 1.21 -41.81
N GLU A 244 10.79 -0.09 -41.83
CA GLU A 244 9.73 -1.13 -41.88
C GLU A 244 9.03 -1.38 -40.53
N GLY A 245 9.59 -0.85 -39.42
CA GLY A 245 8.97 -0.82 -38.10
C GLY A 245 9.11 -2.10 -37.26
N PHE A 246 10.01 -3.01 -37.65
CA PHE A 246 10.27 -4.27 -36.92
C PHE A 246 10.99 -4.03 -35.59
N VAL A 247 10.49 -4.64 -34.52
CA VAL A 247 11.15 -4.67 -33.20
C VAL A 247 11.68 -6.06 -32.91
N THR A 248 12.95 -6.17 -32.51
CA THR A 248 13.54 -7.44 -32.11
C THR A 248 13.22 -7.75 -30.65
N LEU A 249 12.57 -8.88 -30.37
CA LEU A 249 12.28 -9.33 -29.00
C LEU A 249 13.37 -10.30 -28.54
N THR A 250 14.06 -9.95 -27.46
CA THR A 250 15.18 -10.73 -26.91
C THR A 250 14.93 -11.15 -25.46
N THR A 251 15.68 -12.12 -24.95
CA THR A 251 15.52 -12.59 -23.56
C THR A 251 16.29 -11.77 -22.53
N HIS A 252 17.41 -11.14 -22.88
CA HIS A 252 18.26 -10.41 -21.94
C HIS A 252 18.47 -8.93 -22.31
N ASN A 253 18.45 -8.07 -21.28
CA ASN A 253 18.60 -6.62 -21.46
C ASN A 253 19.89 -6.26 -22.20
N ARG A 254 21.01 -6.91 -21.85
CA ARG A 254 22.31 -6.69 -22.50
C ARG A 254 22.27 -6.84 -24.02
N PHE A 255 21.53 -7.81 -24.54
CA PHE A 255 21.40 -7.99 -25.99
C PHE A 255 20.56 -6.89 -26.63
N ALA A 256 19.41 -6.55 -26.02
CA ALA A 256 18.58 -5.46 -26.50
C ALA A 256 19.35 -4.12 -26.51
N ASP A 257 20.07 -3.82 -25.44
CA ASP A 257 20.84 -2.58 -25.29
C ASP A 257 21.99 -2.53 -26.32
N SER A 258 22.69 -3.64 -26.56
CA SER A 258 23.74 -3.75 -27.58
C SER A 258 23.23 -3.48 -28.99
N ILE A 259 22.08 -4.07 -29.36
CA ILE A 259 21.44 -3.84 -30.68
C ILE A 259 21.06 -2.37 -30.83
N ASN A 260 20.36 -1.81 -29.83
CA ASN A 260 19.93 -0.42 -29.87
C ASN A 260 21.11 0.56 -29.97
N GLN A 261 22.19 0.33 -29.22
CA GLN A 261 23.39 1.17 -29.27
C GLN A 261 24.12 1.05 -30.61
N ASN A 262 24.26 -0.16 -31.15
CA ASN A 262 24.92 -0.37 -32.43
C ASN A 262 24.18 0.34 -33.57
N GLU A 263 22.86 0.20 -33.65
CA GLU A 263 22.03 0.86 -34.66
C GLU A 263 22.06 2.40 -34.51
N LEU A 264 21.98 2.91 -33.28
CA LEU A 264 22.11 4.34 -33.01
C LEU A 264 23.50 4.89 -33.40
N ASN A 265 24.56 4.12 -33.21
CA ASN A 265 25.93 4.53 -33.55
C ASN A 265 26.17 4.57 -35.06
N GLN A 266 25.47 3.74 -35.84
CA GLN A 266 25.57 3.73 -37.31
C GLN A 266 24.95 4.97 -37.97
N LEU A 267 24.03 5.66 -37.29
CA LEU A 267 23.44 6.90 -37.78
C LEU A 267 24.48 8.04 -37.78
N ARG A 268 24.67 8.67 -38.94
CA ARG A 268 25.64 9.77 -39.15
C ARG A 268 25.19 11.13 -38.62
N SER A 269 23.92 11.26 -38.20
CA SER A 269 23.38 12.51 -37.69
C SER A 269 23.92 12.84 -36.29
N VAL A 270 23.76 14.10 -35.90
CA VAL A 270 24.11 14.60 -34.57
C VAL A 270 23.21 13.93 -33.52
N SER A 271 23.79 13.58 -32.36
CA SER A 271 23.06 13.05 -31.22
C SER A 271 22.48 14.17 -30.37
N TYR A 272 21.20 14.04 -30.02
CA TYR A 272 20.52 14.89 -29.05
C TYR A 272 20.30 14.11 -27.75
N ASN A 273 20.52 14.78 -26.63
CA ASN A 273 20.38 14.20 -25.29
C ASN A 273 19.23 14.89 -24.55
N TYR A 274 18.16 14.16 -24.27
CA TYR A 274 17.03 14.67 -23.51
C TYR A 274 17.08 14.15 -22.09
N HIS A 275 17.32 15.04 -21.14
CA HIS A 275 17.35 14.70 -19.72
C HIS A 275 15.95 14.74 -19.10
N ALA A 276 15.61 13.72 -18.33
CA ALA A 276 14.36 13.68 -17.57
C ALA A 276 14.37 14.75 -16.48
N LEU A 277 13.23 15.41 -16.28
CA LEU A 277 13.01 16.34 -15.18
C LEU A 277 12.45 15.55 -14.00
N ILE A 278 13.21 15.46 -12.92
CA ILE A 278 12.85 14.67 -11.75
C ILE A 278 12.69 15.63 -10.56
N GLU A 279 11.51 15.63 -9.96
CA GLU A 279 11.20 16.45 -8.79
C GLU A 279 10.84 15.58 -7.59
N ASN A 280 11.31 15.97 -6.41
CA ASN A 280 11.07 15.30 -5.13
C ASN A 280 11.47 13.81 -5.13
N ASP A 281 10.66 12.93 -4.52
CA ASP A 281 10.99 11.52 -4.30
C ASP A 281 10.50 10.64 -5.46
N PHE A 282 11.43 10.29 -6.36
CA PHE A 282 11.21 9.33 -7.44
C PHE A 282 12.41 8.36 -7.56
N PRO A 283 12.30 7.13 -7.04
CA PRO A 283 13.40 6.16 -7.04
C PRO A 283 13.88 5.74 -8.44
N GLU A 284 15.20 5.62 -8.64
CA GLU A 284 15.77 5.32 -9.97
C GLU A 284 15.38 3.95 -10.52
N ASN A 285 15.15 2.97 -9.64
CA ASN A 285 14.76 1.61 -10.00
C ASN A 285 13.33 1.51 -10.58
N ILE A 286 12.52 2.55 -10.43
CA ILE A 286 11.15 2.61 -10.96
C ILE A 286 11.01 3.58 -12.14
N PHE A 287 12.12 4.08 -12.69
CA PHE A 287 12.06 4.98 -13.84
C PHE A 287 11.32 4.33 -15.01
N PRO A 288 10.27 4.99 -15.55
CA PRO A 288 9.48 4.44 -16.66
C PRO A 288 10.24 4.48 -17.99
N CYS A 289 11.17 5.42 -18.13
CA CYS A 289 11.94 5.68 -19.33
C CYS A 289 13.39 6.00 -18.94
N ASP A 290 14.27 6.03 -19.93
CA ASP A 290 15.68 6.32 -19.69
C ASP A 290 15.87 7.76 -19.15
N LYS A 291 16.66 7.90 -18.08
CA LYS A 291 16.97 9.19 -17.43
C LYS A 291 17.56 10.20 -18.43
N THR A 292 18.41 9.69 -19.33
CA THR A 292 18.93 10.44 -20.47
C THR A 292 18.54 9.68 -21.73
N LEU A 293 17.59 10.23 -22.46
CA LEU A 293 17.15 9.69 -23.75
C LEU A 293 18.05 10.24 -24.85
N VAL A 294 18.88 9.37 -25.42
CA VAL A 294 19.81 9.72 -26.52
C VAL A 294 19.15 9.36 -27.84
N LEU A 295 18.96 10.35 -28.72
CA LEU A 295 18.34 10.17 -30.03
C LEU A 295 19.18 10.78 -31.15
N LYS A 296 18.93 10.29 -32.36
CA LYS A 296 19.51 10.78 -33.62
C LYS A 296 18.40 10.81 -34.67
N GLU A 297 18.50 11.70 -35.65
CA GLU A 297 17.58 11.67 -36.80
C GLU A 297 17.70 10.33 -37.52
N GLY A 298 16.56 9.73 -37.86
CA GLY A 298 16.48 8.37 -38.39
C GLY A 298 16.46 7.26 -37.31
N ALA A 299 16.56 7.59 -36.02
CA ALA A 299 16.47 6.59 -34.96
C ALA A 299 15.07 5.94 -34.90
N GLN A 300 15.04 4.62 -34.75
CA GLN A 300 13.79 3.89 -34.53
C GLN A 300 13.41 3.97 -33.04
N VAL A 301 12.23 4.53 -32.79
CA VAL A 301 11.70 4.73 -31.44
C VAL A 301 10.34 4.08 -31.28
N MET A 302 9.93 3.89 -30.04
CA MET A 302 8.62 3.38 -29.66
C MET A 302 8.01 4.27 -28.60
N PHE A 303 6.72 4.52 -28.73
CA PHE A 303 5.92 5.25 -27.74
C PHE A 303 5.67 4.41 -26.49
N THR A 304 5.89 4.97 -25.31
CA THR A 304 5.70 4.30 -24.01
C THR A 304 4.36 4.67 -23.33
N LYS A 305 3.55 5.52 -23.98
CA LYS A 305 2.22 5.96 -23.52
C LYS A 305 1.23 6.03 -24.67
N ASN A 306 -0.06 6.06 -24.31
CA ASN A 306 -1.14 6.29 -25.25
C ASN A 306 -1.36 7.79 -25.45
N ASP A 307 -1.64 8.20 -26.70
CA ASP A 307 -2.15 9.53 -27.00
C ASP A 307 -3.65 9.59 -26.69
N TYR A 308 -3.99 10.03 -25.47
CA TYR A 308 -5.38 10.10 -25.02
C TYR A 308 -6.19 11.22 -25.70
N GLN A 309 -5.53 12.24 -26.25
CA GLN A 309 -6.20 13.41 -26.82
C GLN A 309 -6.37 13.27 -28.34
N GLY A 310 -5.34 12.77 -29.04
CA GLY A 310 -5.33 12.67 -30.49
C GLY A 310 -5.45 11.25 -31.04
N GLY A 311 -5.26 10.21 -30.23
CA GLY A 311 -5.25 8.82 -30.69
C GLY A 311 -4.19 8.51 -31.77
N ARG A 312 -3.19 9.38 -31.94
CA ARG A 312 -2.18 9.28 -33.03
C ARG A 312 -1.21 8.14 -32.83
N TYR A 313 -0.97 7.76 -31.57
CA TYR A 313 -0.12 6.64 -31.18
C TYR A 313 -0.64 5.95 -29.92
N PHE A 314 -0.21 4.72 -29.71
CA PHE A 314 -0.49 3.93 -28.52
C PHE A 314 0.81 3.35 -27.96
N ASN A 315 0.78 2.92 -26.70
CA ASN A 315 1.92 2.29 -26.04
C ASN A 315 2.36 1.02 -26.77
N GLY A 316 3.59 1.02 -27.30
CA GLY A 316 4.12 -0.03 -28.17
C GLY A 316 4.25 0.34 -29.65
N LYS A 317 3.60 1.42 -30.10
CA LYS A 317 3.67 1.87 -31.51
C LYS A 317 5.10 2.30 -31.83
N THR A 318 5.65 1.80 -32.93
CA THR A 318 6.97 2.20 -33.43
C THR A 318 6.88 3.38 -34.38
N GLY A 319 7.97 4.13 -34.47
CA GLY A 319 8.14 5.24 -35.38
C GLY A 319 9.62 5.56 -35.59
N VAL A 320 9.88 6.52 -36.46
CA VAL A 320 11.22 6.96 -36.83
C VAL A 320 11.32 8.44 -36.52
N VAL A 321 12.41 8.85 -35.87
CA VAL A 321 12.69 10.26 -35.60
C VAL A 321 12.94 10.99 -36.92
N LYS A 322 12.10 11.99 -37.23
CA LYS A 322 12.19 12.83 -38.43
C LYS A 322 13.11 14.03 -38.21
N SER A 323 12.91 14.71 -37.09
CA SER A 323 13.67 15.90 -36.70
C SER A 323 13.77 15.97 -35.18
N LEU A 324 14.87 16.57 -34.73
CA LEU A 324 15.19 16.77 -33.32
C LEU A 324 15.55 18.24 -33.09
N ASP A 325 14.98 18.82 -32.05
CA ASP A 325 15.34 20.15 -31.54
C ASP A 325 15.44 20.07 -30.01
N ASN A 326 15.93 21.12 -29.34
CA ASN A 326 16.14 21.12 -27.89
C ASN A 326 14.88 20.76 -27.09
N ASP A 327 13.71 21.22 -27.55
CA ASP A 327 12.43 21.05 -26.84
C ASP A 327 11.37 20.29 -27.66
N ALA A 328 11.68 19.84 -28.88
CA ALA A 328 10.73 19.20 -29.77
C ALA A 328 11.30 17.95 -30.43
N ILE A 329 10.52 16.86 -30.41
CA ILE A 329 10.82 15.62 -31.13
C ILE A 329 9.68 15.37 -32.10
N ILE A 330 9.99 15.25 -33.39
CA ILE A 330 9.01 14.86 -34.41
C ILE A 330 9.27 13.41 -34.81
N VAL A 331 8.25 12.58 -34.63
CA VAL A 331 8.28 11.16 -34.99
C VAL A 331 7.31 10.91 -36.15
N GLU A 332 7.80 10.18 -37.15
CA GLU A 332 7.01 9.64 -38.26
C GLU A 332 6.64 8.18 -37.97
N THR A 333 5.36 7.84 -38.05
CA THR A 333 4.86 6.46 -38.00
C THR A 333 4.37 6.06 -39.40
N ASP A 334 4.03 4.78 -39.56
CA ASP A 334 3.37 4.24 -40.75
C ASP A 334 2.05 4.94 -41.12
N THR A 335 1.36 5.50 -40.11
CA THR A 335 0.03 6.10 -40.23
C THR A 335 0.05 7.63 -40.20
N HIS A 336 1.01 8.23 -39.50
CA HIS A 336 1.08 9.67 -39.28
C HIS A 336 2.49 10.19 -39.53
N LYS A 337 2.61 11.21 -40.39
CA LYS A 337 3.93 11.65 -40.87
C LYS A 337 4.68 12.60 -39.94
N ASN A 338 3.97 13.42 -39.16
CA ASN A 338 4.55 14.45 -38.30
C ASN A 338 3.86 14.44 -36.93
N ILE A 339 4.22 13.49 -36.06
CA ILE A 339 3.78 13.50 -34.67
C ILE A 339 4.78 14.30 -33.85
N GLU A 340 4.39 15.49 -33.42
CA GLU A 340 5.11 16.21 -32.37
C GLU A 340 4.86 15.52 -31.03
N VAL A 341 5.95 15.14 -30.37
CA VAL A 341 5.92 14.38 -29.12
C VAL A 341 6.17 15.32 -27.95
N GLU A 342 5.17 15.44 -27.08
CA GLU A 342 5.27 16.22 -25.85
C GLU A 342 5.86 15.40 -24.70
N ARG A 343 6.44 16.09 -23.71
CA ARG A 343 6.88 15.44 -22.46
C ARG A 343 5.67 14.95 -21.69
N PHE A 344 5.76 13.73 -21.17
CA PHE A 344 4.76 13.16 -20.28
C PHE A 344 5.31 13.14 -18.85
N THR A 345 4.46 13.43 -17.86
CA THR A 345 4.84 13.41 -16.44
C THR A 345 4.20 12.22 -15.73
N TRP A 346 5.06 11.34 -15.21
CA TRP A 346 4.69 10.24 -14.32
C TRP A 346 4.77 10.68 -12.87
N THR A 347 3.84 10.21 -12.05
CA THR A 347 3.78 10.51 -10.62
C THR A 347 4.12 9.28 -9.80
N ASN A 348 5.06 9.40 -8.86
CA ASN A 348 5.24 8.45 -7.78
C ASN A 348 4.28 8.83 -6.65
N ILE A 349 3.41 7.93 -6.23
CA ILE A 349 2.37 8.21 -5.25
C ILE A 349 2.56 7.38 -3.98
N ARG A 350 1.94 7.84 -2.90
CA ARG A 350 1.63 7.00 -1.74
C ARG A 350 0.15 7.13 -1.39
N TYR A 351 -0.41 6.08 -0.80
CA TYR A 351 -1.74 6.14 -0.23
C TYR A 351 -1.71 6.74 1.17
N SER A 352 -2.68 7.61 1.40
CA SER A 352 -2.90 8.35 2.64
C SER A 352 -4.37 8.32 3.03
N VAL A 353 -4.67 8.62 4.29
CA VAL A 353 -6.05 8.77 4.76
C VAL A 353 -6.33 10.24 4.99
N ASP A 354 -7.43 10.75 4.42
CA ASP A 354 -7.90 12.09 4.72
C ASP A 354 -8.38 12.20 6.18
N GLU A 355 -7.87 13.18 6.93
CA GLU A 355 -8.16 13.29 8.36
C GLU A 355 -9.62 13.63 8.67
N ASN A 356 -10.35 14.23 7.72
CA ASN A 356 -11.73 14.63 7.90
C ASN A 356 -12.68 13.52 7.42
N THR A 357 -12.52 13.10 6.17
CA THR A 357 -13.46 12.16 5.52
C THR A 357 -13.11 10.69 5.80
N ARG A 358 -11.89 10.42 6.27
CA ARG A 358 -11.30 9.08 6.40
C ARG A 358 -11.17 8.34 5.07
N GLU A 359 -11.33 8.99 3.92
CA GLU A 359 -11.13 8.36 2.61
C GLU A 359 -9.65 8.12 2.31
N ILE A 360 -9.36 7.08 1.53
CA ILE A 360 -8.02 6.87 0.98
C ILE A 360 -7.82 7.83 -0.19
N LYS A 361 -6.75 8.64 -0.12
CA LYS A 361 -6.35 9.54 -1.20
C LYS A 361 -4.90 9.33 -1.59
N GLU A 362 -4.58 9.70 -2.82
CA GLU A 362 -3.23 9.62 -3.38
C GLU A 362 -2.46 10.90 -3.08
N GLU A 363 -1.29 10.77 -2.46
CA GLU A 363 -0.33 11.85 -2.26
C GLU A 363 0.84 11.67 -3.23
N VAL A 364 1.10 12.67 -4.06
CA VAL A 364 2.25 12.66 -4.98
C VAL A 364 3.52 12.92 -4.18
N LEU A 365 4.44 11.95 -4.20
CA LEU A 365 5.75 12.02 -3.56
C LEU A 365 6.81 12.65 -4.46
N GLY A 366 6.68 12.46 -5.76
CA GLY A 366 7.60 13.00 -6.75
C GLY A 366 7.12 12.76 -8.17
N THR A 367 7.75 13.45 -9.11
CA THR A 367 7.38 13.43 -10.52
C THR A 367 8.59 13.17 -11.38
N PHE A 368 8.39 12.39 -12.45
CA PHE A 368 9.37 12.14 -13.49
C PHE A 368 8.76 12.61 -14.80
N SER A 369 9.33 13.62 -15.45
CA SER A 369 8.87 14.14 -16.74
C SER A 369 9.88 13.88 -17.84
N GLN A 370 9.45 13.22 -18.91
CA GLN A 370 10.30 12.87 -20.05
C GLN A 370 9.45 12.66 -21.31
N PHE A 371 10.06 12.78 -22.50
CA PHE A 371 9.41 12.34 -23.73
C PHE A 371 9.09 10.83 -23.64
N PRO A 372 7.84 10.40 -23.89
CA PRO A 372 7.41 9.01 -23.75
C PRO A 372 7.89 8.15 -24.93
N LEU A 373 9.21 8.12 -25.13
CA LEU A 373 9.90 7.43 -26.21
C LEU A 373 11.02 6.55 -25.65
N ARG A 374 11.27 5.45 -26.35
CA ARG A 374 12.42 4.57 -26.13
C ARG A 374 12.98 4.11 -27.47
N LEU A 375 14.29 3.86 -27.55
CA LEU A 375 14.88 3.14 -28.69
C LEU A 375 14.20 1.78 -28.87
N ALA A 376 13.91 1.43 -30.12
CA ALA A 376 13.00 0.34 -30.44
C ALA A 376 13.49 -0.60 -31.55
N TRP A 377 14.80 -0.70 -31.78
CA TRP A 377 15.34 -1.78 -32.62
C TRP A 377 15.25 -3.12 -31.89
N ALA A 378 15.45 -3.12 -30.57
CA ALA A 378 15.29 -4.28 -29.73
C ALA A 378 14.71 -3.96 -28.35
N ILE A 379 13.93 -4.88 -27.79
CA ILE A 379 13.42 -4.85 -26.43
C ILE A 379 13.40 -6.26 -25.84
N THR A 380 13.49 -6.38 -24.52
CA THR A 380 13.34 -7.68 -23.89
C THR A 380 11.88 -8.13 -23.83
N ILE A 381 11.65 -9.44 -23.91
CA ILE A 381 10.32 -10.04 -23.76
C ILE A 381 9.64 -9.55 -22.47
N HIS A 382 10.38 -9.50 -21.36
CA HIS A 382 9.87 -9.01 -20.08
C HIS A 382 9.46 -7.53 -20.12
N LYS A 383 10.25 -6.64 -20.76
CA LYS A 383 9.88 -5.22 -20.90
C LYS A 383 8.78 -4.99 -21.96
N SER A 384 8.51 -5.98 -22.81
CA SER A 384 7.44 -5.95 -23.79
C SER A 384 6.06 -6.32 -23.23
N GLN A 385 5.98 -6.76 -21.97
CA GLN A 385 4.72 -7.12 -21.34
C GLN A 385 3.74 -5.94 -21.34
N GLY A 386 2.47 -6.23 -21.62
CA GLY A 386 1.45 -5.20 -21.85
C GLY A 386 1.52 -4.46 -23.19
N LEU A 387 2.67 -4.46 -23.89
CA LEU A 387 2.84 -3.77 -25.18
C LEU A 387 2.20 -4.53 -26.34
N THR A 388 1.95 -3.82 -27.44
CA THR A 388 1.45 -4.37 -28.71
C THR A 388 2.32 -3.90 -29.86
N PHE A 389 2.73 -4.82 -30.73
CA PHE A 389 3.52 -4.53 -31.92
C PHE A 389 2.77 -4.91 -33.19
N ASP A 390 3.00 -4.15 -34.26
CA ASP A 390 2.53 -4.50 -35.59
C ASP A 390 3.48 -5.51 -36.26
N LYS A 391 4.80 -5.36 -36.04
CA LYS A 391 5.82 -6.27 -36.58
C LYS A 391 6.93 -6.54 -35.58
N ALA A 392 7.37 -7.79 -35.48
CA ALA A 392 8.41 -8.19 -34.53
C ALA A 392 9.27 -9.35 -35.05
N ILE A 393 10.55 -9.30 -34.70
CA ILE A 393 11.51 -10.38 -34.93
C ILE A 393 11.70 -11.12 -33.61
N ILE A 394 11.46 -12.42 -33.59
CA ILE A 394 11.50 -13.23 -32.37
C ILE A 394 12.51 -14.36 -32.53
N ASP A 395 13.40 -14.48 -31.55
CA ASP A 395 14.30 -15.61 -31.39
C ASP A 395 13.73 -16.60 -30.36
N VAL A 396 13.26 -17.75 -30.85
CA VAL A 396 12.61 -18.78 -30.02
C VAL A 396 13.64 -19.74 -29.41
N LYS A 397 14.85 -19.84 -29.98
CA LYS A 397 15.87 -20.80 -29.53
C LYS A 397 16.46 -20.45 -28.16
N ASN A 398 16.51 -19.17 -27.83
CA ASN A 398 17.07 -18.65 -26.58
C ASN A 398 16.00 -18.44 -25.49
N VAL A 399 14.79 -18.98 -25.64
CA VAL A 399 13.72 -18.83 -24.65
C VAL A 399 13.96 -19.80 -23.49
N PHE A 400 14.26 -19.27 -22.31
CA PHE A 400 14.70 -20.06 -21.14
C PHE A 400 13.60 -20.39 -20.14
N ALA A 401 12.44 -19.73 -20.20
CA ALA A 401 11.38 -19.87 -19.20
C ALA A 401 10.01 -20.16 -19.83
N ALA A 402 9.21 -20.95 -19.09
CA ALA A 402 7.82 -21.23 -19.41
C ALA A 402 7.03 -19.94 -19.70
N GLY A 403 6.21 -19.95 -20.74
CA GLY A 403 5.36 -18.82 -21.13
C GLY A 403 6.05 -17.69 -21.90
N GLN A 404 7.38 -17.56 -21.92
CA GLN A 404 8.07 -16.47 -22.64
C GLN A 404 7.80 -16.48 -24.16
N THR A 405 7.70 -17.66 -24.78
CA THR A 405 7.32 -17.79 -26.20
C THR A 405 5.91 -17.25 -26.45
N TYR A 406 4.95 -17.62 -25.60
CA TYR A 406 3.59 -17.09 -25.65
C TYR A 406 3.56 -15.58 -25.41
N VAL A 407 4.32 -15.06 -24.44
CA VAL A 407 4.41 -13.62 -24.17
C VAL A 407 4.92 -12.88 -25.40
N ALA A 408 6.01 -13.36 -26.01
CA ALA A 408 6.62 -12.76 -27.20
C ALA A 408 5.65 -12.73 -28.39
N LEU A 409 5.05 -13.88 -28.73
CA LEU A 409 4.12 -13.99 -29.86
C LEU A 409 2.83 -13.19 -29.60
N SER A 410 2.29 -13.22 -28.38
CA SER A 410 1.06 -12.50 -28.01
C SER A 410 1.18 -10.97 -28.05
N ARG A 411 2.38 -10.43 -28.26
CA ARG A 411 2.58 -8.99 -28.49
C ARG A 411 2.13 -8.56 -29.88
N LEU A 412 2.13 -9.47 -30.85
CA LEU A 412 1.74 -9.18 -32.23
C LEU A 412 0.21 -9.12 -32.39
N ARG A 413 -0.24 -8.35 -33.38
CA ARG A 413 -1.65 -8.28 -33.79
C ARG A 413 -2.06 -9.36 -34.78
N SER A 414 -1.15 -9.76 -35.67
CA SER A 414 -1.35 -10.79 -36.69
C SER A 414 -0.05 -11.56 -36.97
N LEU A 415 -0.18 -12.72 -37.62
CA LEU A 415 0.96 -13.51 -38.08
C LEU A 415 1.76 -12.80 -39.19
N ASP A 416 1.15 -11.93 -40.00
CA ASP A 416 1.85 -11.22 -41.09
C ASP A 416 3.02 -10.35 -40.60
N GLY A 417 2.95 -9.89 -39.35
CA GLY A 417 4.01 -9.11 -38.71
C GLY A 417 5.10 -9.94 -38.04
N LEU A 418 4.97 -11.27 -38.03
CA LEU A 418 5.91 -12.18 -37.39
C LEU A 418 7.10 -12.46 -38.31
N VAL A 419 8.31 -12.38 -37.74
CA VAL A 419 9.50 -12.99 -38.32
C VAL A 419 10.19 -13.81 -37.23
N LEU A 420 10.45 -15.08 -37.53
CA LEU A 420 11.26 -15.95 -36.67
C LEU A 420 12.69 -15.98 -37.17
N SER A 421 13.66 -15.71 -36.29
CA SER A 421 15.09 -15.79 -36.60
C SER A 421 15.63 -17.22 -36.56
N THR A 422 14.89 -18.12 -35.91
CA THR A 422 15.19 -19.55 -35.78
C THR A 422 13.94 -20.36 -36.07
N PRO A 423 14.04 -21.58 -36.64
CA PRO A 423 12.88 -22.44 -36.82
C PRO A 423 12.18 -22.67 -35.49
N PHE A 424 10.86 -22.58 -35.50
CA PHE A 424 10.04 -22.92 -34.35
C PHE A 424 10.14 -24.41 -34.06
N SER A 425 10.35 -24.74 -32.78
CA SER A 425 10.38 -26.11 -32.28
C SER A 425 9.58 -26.18 -30.99
N THR A 426 8.95 -27.34 -30.76
CA THR A 426 8.22 -27.64 -29.52
C THR A 426 9.16 -27.83 -28.32
N ARG A 427 10.47 -27.99 -28.55
CA ARG A 427 11.48 -28.12 -27.49
C ARG A 427 11.60 -26.80 -26.70
N GLY A 428 11.24 -26.82 -25.42
CA GLY A 428 11.35 -25.67 -24.51
C GLY A 428 10.02 -24.99 -24.16
N ILE A 429 8.91 -25.42 -24.75
CA ILE A 429 7.55 -24.98 -24.39
C ILE A 429 7.02 -25.93 -23.31
N ALA A 430 7.61 -25.87 -22.12
CA ALA A 430 7.06 -26.57 -20.96
C ALA A 430 6.24 -25.58 -20.15
N ASN A 431 4.95 -25.82 -20.02
CA ASN A 431 4.13 -25.14 -19.04
C ASN A 431 4.28 -25.81 -17.68
N ASP A 432 4.16 -25.04 -16.61
CA ASP A 432 4.14 -25.59 -15.27
C ASP A 432 2.82 -26.34 -15.05
N GLN A 433 2.90 -27.65 -14.81
CA GLN A 433 1.71 -28.49 -14.62
C GLN A 433 0.83 -28.00 -13.46
N THR A 434 1.42 -27.32 -12.46
CA THR A 434 0.69 -26.74 -11.34
C THR A 434 -0.22 -25.59 -11.77
N VAL A 435 0.17 -24.84 -12.80
CA VAL A 435 -0.66 -23.76 -13.36
C VAL A 435 -1.84 -24.34 -14.13
N ILE A 436 -1.61 -25.39 -14.93
CA ILE A 436 -2.68 -26.08 -15.68
C ILE A 436 -3.71 -26.66 -14.71
N SER A 437 -3.26 -27.40 -13.68
CA SER A 437 -4.16 -27.95 -12.66
C SER A 437 -4.95 -26.87 -11.93
N PHE A 438 -4.36 -25.68 -11.72
CA PHE A 438 -5.08 -24.57 -11.12
C PHE A 438 -6.14 -24.00 -12.05
N GLU A 439 -5.87 -23.85 -13.35
CA GLU A 439 -6.88 -23.38 -14.31
C GLU A 439 -8.05 -24.37 -14.45
N GLU A 440 -7.82 -25.67 -14.29
CA GLU A 440 -8.89 -26.69 -14.29
C GLU A 440 -9.87 -26.51 -13.12
N THR A 441 -9.43 -25.95 -11.98
CA THR A 441 -10.32 -25.65 -10.84
C THR A 441 -11.44 -24.65 -11.18
N LYS A 442 -11.31 -23.91 -12.29
CA LYS A 442 -12.39 -23.10 -12.86
C LYS A 442 -13.66 -23.93 -13.06
N ASN A 443 -13.52 -25.18 -13.52
CA ASN A 443 -14.65 -26.06 -13.80
C ASN A 443 -15.37 -26.52 -12.53
N GLU A 444 -14.71 -26.44 -11.37
CA GLU A 444 -15.24 -26.84 -10.07
C GLU A 444 -16.07 -25.74 -9.40
N GLN A 445 -15.99 -24.48 -9.86
CA GLN A 445 -16.66 -23.33 -9.22
C GLN A 445 -18.19 -23.29 -9.40
N GLY A 446 -18.77 -24.15 -10.25
CA GLY A 446 -20.21 -24.18 -10.52
C GLY A 446 -20.72 -22.92 -11.23
N ASP A 447 -22.02 -22.64 -11.10
CA ASP A 447 -22.63 -21.43 -11.67
C ASP A 447 -22.24 -20.19 -10.86
N LEU A 448 -21.48 -19.29 -11.49
CA LEU A 448 -21.08 -17.99 -10.92
C LEU A 448 -22.27 -17.16 -10.44
N SER A 449 -23.43 -17.30 -11.10
CA SER A 449 -24.66 -16.57 -10.74
C SER A 449 -25.22 -17.06 -9.40
N GLU A 450 -25.24 -18.37 -9.19
CA GLU A 450 -25.67 -18.96 -7.92
C GLU A 450 -24.68 -18.64 -6.81
N ASN A 451 -23.38 -18.80 -7.08
CA ASN A 451 -22.32 -18.43 -6.14
C ASN A 451 -22.44 -16.95 -5.73
N PHE A 452 -22.69 -16.05 -6.69
CA PHE A 452 -22.92 -14.64 -6.42
C PHE A 452 -24.12 -14.41 -5.50
N GLN A 453 -25.26 -15.05 -5.77
CA GLN A 453 -26.47 -14.90 -4.95
C GLN A 453 -26.24 -15.38 -3.51
N GLN A 454 -25.60 -16.54 -3.34
CA GLN A 454 -25.30 -17.09 -2.01
C GLN A 454 -24.28 -16.21 -1.28
N SER A 455 -23.19 -15.82 -1.95
CA SER A 455 -22.11 -15.01 -1.38
C SER A 455 -22.56 -13.59 -1.03
N SER A 456 -23.42 -12.96 -1.85
CA SER A 456 -23.99 -11.63 -1.56
C SER A 456 -24.96 -11.67 -0.39
N LEU A 457 -25.79 -12.72 -0.28
CA LEU A 457 -26.68 -12.89 0.86
C LEU A 457 -25.90 -13.14 2.16
N HIS A 458 -24.88 -14.00 2.11
CA HIS A 458 -23.99 -14.23 3.26
C HIS A 458 -23.26 -12.95 3.65
N HIS A 459 -22.75 -12.19 2.67
CA HIS A 459 -22.10 -10.91 2.93
C HIS A 459 -23.07 -9.92 3.59
N LEU A 460 -24.31 -9.83 3.10
CA LEU A 460 -25.36 -9.01 3.72
C LEU A 460 -25.63 -9.44 5.16
N GLN A 461 -25.72 -10.74 5.43
CA GLN A 461 -25.90 -11.26 6.79
C GLN A 461 -24.75 -10.85 7.71
N THR A 462 -23.49 -11.09 7.30
CA THR A 462 -22.31 -10.69 8.08
C THR A 462 -22.29 -9.18 8.30
N LEU A 463 -22.47 -8.39 7.24
CA LEU A 463 -22.46 -6.93 7.31
C LEU A 463 -23.57 -6.39 8.21
N SER A 464 -24.77 -6.97 8.15
CA SER A 464 -25.90 -6.60 9.02
C SER A 464 -25.61 -6.91 10.49
N MET A 465 -24.89 -7.99 10.77
CA MET A 465 -24.49 -8.33 12.14
C MET A 465 -23.39 -7.39 12.64
N ASP A 466 -22.39 -7.09 11.81
CA ASP A 466 -21.25 -6.26 12.19
C ASP A 466 -21.61 -4.77 12.31
N CYS A 467 -22.40 -4.24 11.38
CA CYS A 467 -22.77 -2.82 11.36
C CYS A 467 -23.70 -2.41 12.50
N TYR A 468 -24.36 -3.37 13.16
CA TYR A 468 -25.16 -3.13 14.36
C TYR A 468 -24.52 -3.74 15.62
N ASN A 469 -23.29 -4.26 15.57
CA ASN A 469 -22.57 -4.73 16.74
C ASN A 469 -21.73 -3.64 17.39
N LEU A 470 -22.29 -2.98 18.41
CA LEU A 470 -21.64 -1.86 19.11
C LEU A 470 -20.88 -2.29 20.37
N SER A 471 -20.70 -3.59 20.62
CA SER A 471 -20.01 -4.08 21.81
C SER A 471 -18.53 -3.68 21.87
N GLY A 472 -17.83 -3.75 20.73
CA GLY A 472 -16.45 -3.28 20.59
C GLY A 472 -16.35 -1.78 20.84
N MET A 473 -17.27 -1.01 20.25
CA MET A 473 -17.34 0.44 20.45
C MET A 473 -17.56 0.82 21.91
N LEU A 474 -18.51 0.16 22.60
CA LEU A 474 -18.77 0.38 24.02
C LEU A 474 -17.53 0.07 24.86
N ARG A 475 -16.78 -0.99 24.54
CA ARG A 475 -15.55 -1.34 25.24
C ARG A 475 -14.47 -0.28 25.06
N GLU A 476 -14.25 0.22 23.86
CA GLU A 476 -13.25 1.28 23.63
C GLU A 476 -13.63 2.59 24.33
N TRP A 477 -14.92 2.94 24.35
CA TRP A 477 -15.41 4.08 25.13
C TRP A 477 -15.24 3.87 26.65
N ASN A 478 -15.46 2.66 27.14
CA ASN A 478 -15.19 2.31 28.54
C ASN A 478 -13.69 2.41 28.87
N ASN A 479 -12.81 1.89 27.99
CA ASN A 479 -11.36 2.03 28.13
C ASN A 479 -10.94 3.50 28.14
N HIS A 480 -11.52 4.31 27.25
CA HIS A 480 -11.31 5.75 27.23
C HIS A 480 -11.72 6.38 28.56
N LEU A 481 -12.90 6.06 29.09
CA LEU A 481 -13.36 6.57 30.39
C LEU A 481 -12.46 6.13 31.56
N LEU A 482 -12.03 4.87 31.58
CA LEU A 482 -11.11 4.33 32.60
C LEU A 482 -9.73 4.97 32.55
N SER A 483 -9.31 5.48 31.39
CA SER A 483 -8.04 6.22 31.26
C SER A 483 -8.06 7.57 32.00
N TYR A 484 -9.23 8.02 32.47
CA TYR A 484 -9.37 9.15 33.38
C TYR A 484 -9.23 8.66 34.83
N ASN A 485 -8.00 8.37 35.30
CA ASN A 485 -7.71 8.03 36.70
C ASN A 485 -6.33 8.59 37.11
N LYS A 486 -6.28 9.63 37.95
CA LYS A 486 -6.23 9.69 39.45
C LYS A 486 -4.86 10.04 40.06
N LEU A 487 -3.81 10.25 39.27
CA LEU A 487 -2.61 11.00 39.69
C LEU A 487 -2.42 12.19 38.76
N GLU A 488 -2.17 13.36 39.36
CA GLU A 488 -1.98 14.67 38.74
C GLU A 488 -3.25 15.45 38.36
N ASN A 489 -3.63 16.38 39.26
CA ASN A 489 -4.49 17.54 39.03
C ASN A 489 -3.93 18.55 37.99
N LEU A 490 -3.12 18.08 37.02
CA LEU A 490 -2.34 18.91 36.09
C LEU A 490 -2.56 18.55 34.61
N SER A 491 -3.23 17.44 34.28
CA SER A 491 -3.45 17.04 32.87
C SER A 491 -4.70 17.71 32.27
N GLU A 492 -4.54 18.41 31.14
CA GLU A 492 -5.64 19.03 30.37
C GLU A 492 -6.77 18.04 30.04
N LYS A 493 -6.45 16.76 29.86
CA LYS A 493 -7.44 15.70 29.61
C LYS A 493 -8.50 15.62 30.72
N GLN A 494 -8.11 15.78 31.99
CA GLN A 494 -9.03 15.61 33.14
C GLN A 494 -10.18 16.62 33.16
N LYS A 495 -9.99 17.80 32.57
CA LYS A 495 -11.03 18.83 32.44
C LYS A 495 -12.20 18.39 31.54
N HIS A 496 -12.03 17.31 30.78
CA HIS A 496 -13.01 16.80 29.82
C HIS A 496 -13.67 15.49 30.27
N LEU A 497 -13.55 15.13 31.54
CA LEU A 497 -14.18 13.93 32.11
C LEU A 497 -15.71 13.93 31.95
N GLU A 498 -16.36 15.06 32.24
CA GLU A 498 -17.82 15.20 32.13
C GLU A 498 -18.30 15.00 30.68
N TRP A 499 -17.54 15.53 29.71
CA TRP A 499 -17.79 15.30 28.29
C TRP A 499 -17.67 13.81 27.96
N ALA A 500 -16.59 13.14 28.41
CA ALA A 500 -16.38 11.72 28.14
C ALA A 500 -17.47 10.82 28.77
N GLN A 501 -17.93 11.14 29.99
CA GLN A 501 -19.05 10.46 30.66
C GLN A 501 -20.35 10.61 29.87
N THR A 502 -20.65 11.81 29.41
CA THR A 502 -21.86 12.11 28.60
C THR A 502 -21.87 11.29 27.30
N GLN A 503 -20.74 11.23 26.61
CA GLN A 503 -20.62 10.43 25.38
C GLN A 503 -20.71 8.93 25.66
N TYR A 504 -20.08 8.45 26.74
CA TYR A 504 -20.13 7.05 27.14
C TYR A 504 -21.57 6.59 27.43
N GLU A 505 -22.34 7.34 28.22
CA GLU A 505 -23.74 7.00 28.52
C GLU A 505 -24.62 7.02 27.25
N SER A 506 -24.34 7.95 26.33
CA SER A 506 -24.99 7.98 25.02
C SER A 506 -24.70 6.71 24.23
N ILE A 507 -23.43 6.31 24.09
CA ILE A 507 -23.02 5.08 23.39
C ILE A 507 -23.56 3.83 24.07
N LYS A 508 -23.56 3.78 25.40
CA LYS A 508 -24.10 2.65 26.18
C LYS A 508 -25.58 2.44 25.90
N THR A 509 -26.38 3.50 25.93
CA THR A 509 -27.83 3.44 25.63
C THR A 509 -28.07 2.91 24.21
N ILE A 510 -27.28 3.39 23.24
CA ILE A 510 -27.36 2.94 21.85
C ILE A 510 -26.95 1.45 21.74
N ALA A 511 -25.86 1.05 22.42
CA ALA A 511 -25.34 -0.33 22.40
C ALA A 511 -26.30 -1.34 23.04
N GLU A 512 -27.01 -0.98 24.11
CA GLU A 512 -28.05 -1.83 24.72
C GLU A 512 -29.20 -2.12 23.75
N THR A 513 -29.62 -1.10 22.99
CA THR A 513 -30.65 -1.27 21.95
C THR A 513 -30.12 -2.08 20.77
N SER A 514 -28.87 -1.86 20.39
CA SER A 514 -28.16 -2.65 19.37
C SER A 514 -28.12 -4.14 19.74
N ALA A 515 -27.82 -4.48 20.99
CA ALA A 515 -27.78 -5.88 21.45
C ALA A 515 -29.14 -6.59 21.29
N LYS A 516 -30.24 -5.90 21.60
CA LYS A 516 -31.61 -6.42 21.38
C LYS A 516 -31.90 -6.63 19.89
N PHE A 517 -31.49 -5.68 19.06
CA PHE A 517 -31.65 -5.76 17.60
C PHE A 517 -30.83 -6.91 16.98
N LEU A 518 -29.60 -7.13 17.43
CA LEU A 518 -28.78 -8.26 16.98
C LEU A 518 -29.43 -9.62 17.28
N ASN A 519 -30.08 -9.76 18.44
CA ASN A 519 -30.82 -10.98 18.75
C ASN A 519 -32.02 -11.17 17.82
N GLN A 520 -32.71 -10.08 17.47
CA GLN A 520 -33.78 -10.11 16.47
C GLN A 520 -33.24 -10.51 15.08
N LEU A 521 -32.13 -9.93 14.62
CA LEU A 521 -31.50 -10.30 13.35
C LEU A 521 -31.10 -11.78 13.31
N LYS A 522 -30.48 -12.29 14.38
CA LYS A 522 -30.15 -13.73 14.50
C LYS A 522 -31.37 -14.62 14.30
N GLN A 523 -32.52 -14.25 14.90
CA GLN A 523 -33.76 -14.99 14.74
C GLN A 523 -34.29 -14.94 13.30
N ILE A 524 -34.18 -13.78 12.63
CA ILE A 524 -34.62 -13.62 11.23
C ILE A 524 -33.76 -14.50 10.30
N PHE A 525 -32.43 -14.45 10.44
CA PHE A 525 -31.53 -15.26 9.61
C PHE A 525 -31.55 -16.75 9.93
N ALA A 526 -32.02 -17.15 11.13
CA ALA A 526 -32.19 -18.56 11.49
C ALA A 526 -33.45 -19.21 10.88
N GLN A 527 -34.35 -18.44 10.26
CA GLN A 527 -35.54 -18.98 9.61
C GLN A 527 -35.14 -19.81 8.37
N ARG A 528 -35.80 -20.95 8.16
CA ARG A 528 -35.55 -21.82 6.99
C ARG A 528 -35.77 -21.10 5.66
N THR A 529 -36.72 -20.18 5.62
CA THR A 529 -36.98 -19.31 4.47
C THR A 529 -36.86 -17.87 4.93
N LEU A 530 -35.92 -17.13 4.33
CA LEU A 530 -35.70 -15.74 4.68
C LEU A 530 -36.85 -14.86 4.19
N ASN A 531 -37.59 -14.25 5.11
CA ASN A 531 -38.59 -13.24 4.78
C ASN A 531 -37.90 -11.92 4.41
N LYS A 532 -37.56 -11.77 3.12
CA LYS A 532 -36.84 -10.59 2.60
C LYS A 532 -37.56 -9.26 2.87
N PRO A 533 -38.89 -9.12 2.62
CA PRO A 533 -39.61 -7.87 2.92
C PRO A 533 -39.51 -7.46 4.39
N TYR A 534 -39.68 -8.41 5.31
CA TYR A 534 -39.56 -8.15 6.74
C TYR A 534 -38.15 -7.76 7.14
N LEU A 535 -37.11 -8.39 6.58
CA LEU A 535 -35.72 -8.01 6.81
C LEU A 535 -35.44 -6.56 6.36
N ILE A 536 -35.91 -6.16 5.17
CA ILE A 536 -35.77 -4.78 4.67
C ILE A 536 -36.42 -3.79 5.62
N GLU A 537 -37.67 -4.05 6.03
CA GLU A 537 -38.40 -3.18 6.96
C GLU A 537 -37.62 -2.98 8.27
N ARG A 538 -37.09 -4.07 8.84
CA ARG A 538 -36.31 -4.03 10.08
C ARG A 538 -34.98 -3.31 9.92
N LEU A 539 -34.28 -3.49 8.80
CA LEU A 539 -33.01 -2.80 8.52
C LEU A 539 -33.23 -1.29 8.33
N ASN A 540 -34.27 -0.88 7.61
CA ASN A 540 -34.62 0.53 7.43
C ASN A 540 -35.03 1.19 8.76
N ALA A 541 -35.81 0.50 9.59
CA ALA A 541 -36.18 0.98 10.91
C ALA A 541 -34.96 1.14 11.84
N ALA A 542 -34.06 0.16 11.83
CA ALA A 542 -32.82 0.21 12.61
C ALA A 542 -31.94 1.38 12.17
N GLN A 543 -31.74 1.56 10.87
CA GLN A 543 -30.94 2.66 10.36
C GLN A 543 -31.47 4.02 10.80
N ASN A 544 -32.77 4.28 10.63
CA ASN A 544 -33.40 5.54 11.05
C ASN A 544 -33.22 5.80 12.56
N TYR A 545 -33.26 4.73 13.37
CA TYR A 545 -33.06 4.82 14.81
C TYR A 545 -31.60 5.06 15.20
N PHE A 546 -30.64 4.31 14.65
CA PHE A 546 -29.23 4.33 15.07
C PHE A 546 -28.42 5.49 14.45
N ASN A 547 -28.76 5.91 13.23
CA ASN A 547 -27.96 6.88 12.47
C ASN A 547 -27.93 8.26 13.15
N GLN A 548 -29.08 8.77 13.60
CA GLN A 548 -29.17 10.10 14.23
C GLN A 548 -28.37 10.20 15.54
N PRO A 549 -28.53 9.31 16.54
CA PRO A 549 -27.73 9.33 17.77
C PRO A 549 -26.22 9.16 17.51
N LEU A 550 -25.83 8.24 16.61
CA LEU A 550 -24.41 8.01 16.31
C LEU A 550 -23.78 9.19 15.56
N LYS A 551 -24.50 9.81 14.62
CA LYS A 551 -24.05 11.05 13.96
C LYS A 551 -23.84 12.18 14.96
N LYS A 552 -24.73 12.32 15.95
CA LYS A 552 -24.58 13.30 17.03
C LYS A 552 -23.28 13.07 17.83
N VAL A 553 -23.05 11.85 18.33
CA VAL A 553 -21.81 11.52 19.04
C VAL A 553 -20.58 11.74 18.15
N CYS A 554 -20.65 11.35 16.89
CA CYS A 554 -19.56 11.55 15.93
C CYS A 554 -19.25 13.03 15.70
N ALA A 555 -20.26 13.89 15.59
CA ALA A 555 -20.09 15.33 15.47
C ALA A 555 -19.48 15.94 16.74
N GLU A 556 -19.92 15.51 17.92
CA GLU A 556 -19.39 15.99 19.20
C GLU A 556 -17.93 15.58 19.41
N VAL A 557 -17.55 14.35 19.06
CA VAL A 557 -16.15 13.89 19.07
C VAL A 557 -15.30 14.68 18.09
N PHE A 558 -15.79 14.90 16.87
CA PHE A 558 -15.07 15.66 15.85
C PHE A 558 -14.80 17.11 16.30
N LEU A 559 -15.82 17.79 16.82
CA LEU A 559 -15.68 19.16 17.34
C LEU A 559 -14.75 19.22 18.56
N HIS A 560 -14.85 18.24 19.47
CA HIS A 560 -13.98 18.16 20.64
C HIS A 560 -12.51 17.95 20.23
N LYS A 561 -12.24 17.04 19.29
CA LYS A 561 -10.92 16.81 18.71
C LYS A 561 -10.34 18.10 18.12
N ARG A 562 -11.12 18.88 17.37
CA ARG A 562 -10.67 20.16 16.80
C ARG A 562 -10.37 21.20 17.89
N LYS A 563 -11.23 21.30 18.91
CA LYS A 563 -10.99 22.18 20.08
C LYS A 563 -9.67 21.83 20.76
N MET A 564 -9.38 20.54 20.88
CA MET A 564 -8.15 20.02 21.46
C MET A 564 -6.91 20.33 20.61
N GLN A 565 -7.00 20.20 19.29
CA GLN A 565 -5.89 20.56 18.38
C GLN A 565 -5.48 22.04 18.45
N LEU A 566 -6.42 22.94 18.78
CA LEU A 566 -6.17 24.37 18.98
C LEU A 566 -5.59 24.71 20.37
N GLY A 567 -5.74 23.79 21.34
CA GLY A 567 -5.32 23.95 22.73
C GLY A 567 -4.00 23.23 23.05
N LYS A 568 -3.69 23.09 24.34
CA LYS A 568 -2.62 22.20 24.81
C LYS A 568 -3.19 20.81 25.02
N THR A 569 -2.82 19.86 24.17
CA THR A 569 -3.15 18.44 24.37
C THR A 569 -1.94 17.55 24.28
N THR A 570 -1.93 16.48 25.08
CA THR A 570 -0.92 15.44 24.96
C THR A 570 -1.11 14.68 23.65
N LYS A 571 0.01 14.22 23.06
CA LYS A 571 -0.02 13.39 21.86
C LYS A 571 -0.87 12.13 22.05
N THR A 572 -0.79 11.52 23.23
CA THR A 572 -1.58 10.34 23.60
C THR A 572 -3.08 10.60 23.58
N TYR A 573 -3.54 11.72 24.15
CA TYR A 573 -4.97 12.05 24.15
C TYR A 573 -5.48 12.38 22.74
N ALA A 574 -4.68 13.06 21.93
CA ALA A 574 -5.02 13.33 20.53
C ALA A 574 -5.14 12.04 19.71
N GLU A 575 -4.25 11.06 19.94
CA GLU A 575 -4.32 9.73 19.32
C GLU A 575 -5.57 8.95 19.76
N GLU A 576 -5.91 8.95 21.06
CA GLU A 576 -7.15 8.33 21.55
C GLU A 576 -8.41 8.94 20.89
N LEU A 577 -8.49 10.27 20.80
CA LEU A 577 -9.62 10.95 20.14
C LEU A 577 -9.67 10.62 18.65
N ASP A 578 -8.51 10.47 17.99
CA ASP A 578 -8.45 10.06 16.59
C ASP A 578 -8.94 8.62 16.40
N ASP A 579 -8.61 7.71 17.31
CA ASP A 579 -9.07 6.32 17.26
C ASP A 579 -10.58 6.23 17.48
N LEU A 580 -11.14 6.97 18.46
CA LEU A 580 -12.59 7.05 18.70
C LEU A 580 -13.34 7.63 17.50
N ASP A 581 -12.81 8.70 16.91
CA ASP A 581 -13.35 9.33 15.71
C ASP A 581 -13.38 8.38 14.51
N SER A 582 -12.28 7.63 14.29
CA SER A 582 -12.17 6.61 13.23
C SER A 582 -13.23 5.53 13.42
N MET A 583 -13.35 5.02 14.64
CA MET A 583 -14.26 3.94 14.99
C MET A 583 -15.72 4.32 14.74
N LEU A 584 -16.14 5.52 15.15
CA LEU A 584 -17.50 6.02 14.90
C LEU A 584 -17.79 6.20 13.41
N MET A 585 -16.84 6.75 12.67
CA MET A 585 -16.96 6.93 11.22
C MET A 585 -17.09 5.61 10.48
N ASN A 586 -16.25 4.64 10.84
CA ASN A 586 -16.30 3.32 10.24
C ASN A 586 -17.61 2.62 10.57
N GLN A 587 -18.15 2.78 11.79
CA GLN A 587 -19.47 2.24 12.13
C GLN A 587 -20.61 2.84 11.29
N LEU A 588 -20.66 4.17 11.16
CA LEU A 588 -21.67 4.85 10.35
C LEU A 588 -21.58 4.45 8.87
N ARG A 589 -20.35 4.28 8.37
CA ARG A 589 -20.09 3.79 7.01
C ARG A 589 -20.59 2.37 6.81
N LEU A 590 -20.31 1.45 7.75
CA LEU A 590 -20.81 0.07 7.69
C LEU A 590 -22.34 0.03 7.69
N MET A 591 -23.01 0.89 8.47
CA MET A 591 -24.48 0.98 8.46
C MET A 591 -25.02 1.46 7.11
N HIS A 592 -24.40 2.47 6.51
CA HIS A 592 -24.76 2.95 5.17
C HIS A 592 -24.53 1.89 4.08
N GLN A 593 -23.38 1.21 4.13
CA GLN A 593 -23.09 0.09 3.23
C GLN A 593 -24.11 -1.04 3.38
N CYS A 594 -24.53 -1.34 4.61
CA CYS A 594 -25.53 -2.36 4.88
C CYS A 594 -26.90 -2.02 4.27
N GLU A 595 -27.36 -0.77 4.39
CA GLU A 595 -28.60 -0.30 3.77
C GLU A 595 -28.53 -0.45 2.25
N SER A 596 -27.47 0.10 1.65
CA SER A 596 -27.28 0.11 0.20
C SER A 596 -27.16 -1.30 -0.38
N LEU A 597 -26.49 -2.20 0.34
CA LEU A 597 -26.42 -3.62 -0.01
C LEU A 597 -27.79 -4.31 0.15
N ALA A 598 -28.52 -4.04 1.22
CA ALA A 598 -29.83 -4.65 1.48
C ALA A 598 -30.85 -4.27 0.41
N SER A 599 -30.91 -3.00 0.02
CA SER A 599 -31.82 -2.53 -1.03
C SER A 599 -31.54 -3.20 -2.37
N THR A 600 -30.27 -3.45 -2.70
CA THR A 600 -29.87 -4.08 -3.97
C THR A 600 -30.08 -5.59 -3.95
N VAL A 601 -29.56 -6.29 -2.94
CA VAL A 601 -29.55 -7.77 -2.84
C VAL A 601 -30.95 -8.32 -2.58
N LEU A 602 -31.77 -7.63 -1.78
CA LEU A 602 -33.08 -8.13 -1.40
C LEU A 602 -34.18 -7.77 -2.41
N ASN A 603 -34.08 -6.63 -3.11
CA ASN A 603 -35.09 -6.22 -4.11
C ASN A 603 -34.80 -6.74 -5.54
N ASN A 604 -33.68 -7.41 -5.79
CA ASN A 604 -33.25 -7.85 -7.13
C ASN A 604 -33.23 -6.70 -8.16
N GLN A 605 -33.13 -5.46 -7.70
CA GLN A 605 -33.00 -4.29 -8.54
C GLN A 605 -31.54 -3.87 -8.49
N THR A 606 -30.83 -4.05 -9.60
CA THR A 606 -29.68 -3.22 -9.93
C THR A 606 -30.23 -1.84 -10.29
N GLN A 607 -30.66 -1.07 -9.29
CA GLN A 607 -30.85 0.35 -9.55
C GLN A 607 -29.49 0.88 -10.04
N LYS A 608 -29.52 1.61 -11.15
CA LYS A 608 -28.47 2.55 -11.57
C LYS A 608 -28.35 3.72 -10.57
N ASP A 609 -28.72 3.52 -9.31
CA ASP A 609 -28.60 4.56 -8.32
C ASP A 609 -27.15 4.62 -7.86
N ASP A 610 -26.53 5.75 -8.17
CA ASP A 610 -25.25 6.27 -7.69
C ASP A 610 -25.14 6.33 -6.13
N ASN A 611 -25.99 5.64 -5.37
CA ASN A 611 -26.11 5.70 -3.90
C ASN A 611 -25.22 4.71 -3.13
N LEU A 612 -24.50 3.82 -3.82
CA LEU A 612 -23.32 3.17 -3.20
C LEU A 612 -22.14 4.15 -3.10
N ASP A 613 -22.11 5.18 -3.96
CA ASP A 613 -20.84 5.71 -4.46
C ASP A 613 -20.24 6.86 -3.65
N LYS A 614 -20.85 7.25 -2.50
CA LYS A 614 -20.17 7.99 -1.42
C LYS A 614 -21.00 8.00 -0.15
N PHE A 615 -20.42 7.52 0.95
CA PHE A 615 -20.91 7.86 2.28
C PHE A 615 -20.91 9.39 2.41
N ASP A 616 -22.08 9.98 2.65
CA ASP A 616 -22.20 11.43 2.77
C ASP A 616 -21.33 11.93 3.93
N THR A 617 -20.25 12.61 3.57
CA THR A 617 -19.33 13.27 4.49
C THR A 617 -19.45 14.79 4.42
N SER A 618 -20.43 15.33 3.68
CA SER A 618 -20.65 16.77 3.54
C SER A 618 -20.88 17.44 4.89
N TRP A 619 -21.60 16.77 5.80
CA TRP A 619 -21.79 17.22 7.17
C TRP A 619 -20.47 17.36 7.93
N ARG A 620 -19.47 16.50 7.69
CA ARG A 620 -18.12 16.67 8.26
C ARG A 620 -17.38 17.84 7.66
N THR A 621 -17.46 18.01 6.34
CA THR A 621 -16.84 19.15 5.66
C THR A 621 -17.43 20.46 6.17
N ALA A 622 -18.75 20.51 6.39
CA ALA A 622 -19.43 21.64 7.00
C ALA A 622 -18.97 21.87 8.45
N LEU A 623 -18.91 20.82 9.27
CA LEU A 623 -18.36 20.91 10.64
C LEU A 623 -16.89 21.36 10.66
N ALA A 624 -16.11 21.00 9.63
CA ALA A 624 -14.71 21.43 9.47
C ALA A 624 -14.58 22.94 9.16
N GLN A 625 -15.63 23.57 8.65
CA GLN A 625 -15.67 25.01 8.38
C GLN A 625 -16.12 25.83 9.61
N ILE A 626 -16.76 25.19 10.60
CA ILE A 626 -17.14 25.87 11.84
C ILE A 626 -15.88 26.34 12.57
N THR A 627 -15.84 27.63 12.90
CA THR A 627 -14.80 28.25 13.73
C THR A 627 -14.96 27.73 15.16
N VAL A 628 -14.00 26.94 15.63
CA VAL A 628 -13.96 26.48 17.02
C VAL A 628 -13.12 27.47 17.81
N GLU A 629 -13.70 28.11 18.84
CA GLU A 629 -12.95 29.03 19.70
C GLU A 629 -11.78 28.29 20.37
N ALA A 630 -10.56 28.81 20.16
CA ALA A 630 -9.38 28.28 20.83
C ALA A 630 -9.49 28.54 22.34
N PRO A 631 -9.14 27.57 23.21
CA PRO A 631 -9.08 27.83 24.63
C PRO A 631 -8.10 28.99 24.90
N GLN A 632 -8.54 29.99 25.67
CA GLN A 632 -7.75 31.18 25.99
C GLN A 632 -6.38 30.76 26.53
N LYS A 633 -5.30 31.14 25.82
CA LYS A 633 -3.94 30.96 26.31
C LYS A 633 -3.77 31.82 27.56
N PRO A 634 -3.46 31.27 28.75
CA PRO A 634 -3.00 32.11 29.84
C PRO A 634 -1.69 32.78 29.41
N GLU A 635 -1.62 34.10 29.52
CA GLU A 635 -0.40 34.87 29.27
C GLU A 635 0.74 34.30 30.11
N LYS A 636 1.69 33.62 29.48
CA LYS A 636 2.97 33.33 30.12
C LYS A 636 3.79 34.61 30.11
N LYS A 637 3.91 35.27 31.26
CA LYS A 637 5.02 36.21 31.49
C LYS A 637 6.32 35.48 31.13
N LYS A 638 7.05 35.98 30.11
CA LYS A 638 8.41 35.52 29.82
C LYS A 638 9.25 35.78 31.06
N LYS A 639 9.61 34.74 31.81
CA LYS A 639 10.65 34.83 32.85
C LYS A 639 11.97 35.16 32.18
N GLU A 640 12.71 36.13 32.72
CA GLU A 640 13.98 36.56 32.14
C GLU A 640 15.00 35.41 32.14
N LYS A 641 15.83 35.34 31.10
CA LYS A 641 16.84 34.28 30.94
C LYS A 641 17.81 34.33 32.13
N GLY A 642 17.71 33.37 33.05
CA GLY A 642 18.56 33.27 34.24
C GLY A 642 17.87 33.56 35.58
N GLU A 643 16.63 34.05 35.58
CA GLU A 643 15.85 34.33 36.81
C GLU A 643 15.74 33.08 37.69
N THR A 644 15.51 31.91 37.09
CA THR A 644 15.37 30.63 37.80
C THR A 644 16.60 30.26 38.62
N TYR A 645 17.82 30.52 38.13
CA TYR A 645 19.06 30.20 38.85
C TYR A 645 19.34 31.21 39.96
N ARG A 646 19.05 32.49 39.72
CA ARG A 646 19.16 33.55 40.73
C ARG A 646 18.25 33.32 41.92
N THR A 647 17.01 32.86 41.69
CA THR A 647 16.11 32.47 42.79
C THR A 647 16.65 31.27 43.57
N THR A 648 17.21 30.25 42.89
CA THR A 648 17.86 29.12 43.60
C THR A 648 19.01 29.60 44.47
N LEU A 649 19.87 30.48 43.93
CA LEU A 649 21.04 31.00 44.62
C LEU A 649 20.66 31.87 45.83
N ALA A 650 19.60 32.68 45.71
CA ALA A 650 19.10 33.49 46.81
C ALA A 650 18.64 32.63 48.00
N LEU A 651 17.82 31.61 47.72
CA LEU A 651 17.34 30.68 48.74
C LEU A 651 18.47 29.85 49.36
N TYR A 652 19.49 29.49 48.57
CA TYR A 652 20.69 28.86 49.09
C TYR A 652 21.49 29.80 50.02
N LYS A 653 21.62 31.09 49.65
CA LYS A 653 22.27 32.11 50.51
C LYS A 653 21.50 32.39 51.81
N GLU A 654 20.20 32.11 51.84
CA GLU A 654 19.37 32.11 53.06
C GLU A 654 19.59 30.86 53.95
N GLY A 655 20.43 29.90 53.53
CA GLY A 655 20.81 28.72 54.31
C GLY A 655 19.94 27.49 54.09
N LYS A 656 19.05 27.50 53.10
CA LYS A 656 18.14 26.39 52.80
C LYS A 656 18.82 25.24 52.07
N LEU A 657 18.42 24.01 52.38
CA LEU A 657 18.90 22.79 51.72
C LEU A 657 18.19 22.53 50.37
N ILE A 658 18.73 21.63 49.55
CA ILE A 658 18.21 21.34 48.20
C ILE A 658 16.75 20.90 48.25
N GLU A 659 16.37 20.08 49.22
CA GLU A 659 15.03 19.56 49.43
C GLU A 659 14.04 20.66 49.81
N GLU A 660 14.46 21.58 50.67
CA GLU A 660 13.67 22.74 51.11
C GLU A 660 13.45 23.71 49.95
N ILE A 661 14.49 23.97 49.16
CA ILE A 661 14.41 24.80 47.95
C ILE A 661 13.49 24.14 46.90
N ALA A 662 13.51 22.82 46.78
CA ALA A 662 12.64 22.07 45.86
C ALA A 662 11.16 22.21 46.27
N GLN A 663 10.85 22.06 47.56
CA GLN A 663 9.50 22.24 48.10
C GLN A 663 9.00 23.68 47.95
N GLU A 664 9.78 24.67 48.40
CA GLU A 664 9.38 26.07 48.39
C GLU A 664 9.16 26.61 46.97
N ARG A 665 9.92 26.09 46.00
CA ARG A 665 9.77 26.47 44.59
C ARG A 665 8.80 25.61 43.80
N ASN A 666 8.25 24.56 44.43
CA ASN A 666 7.40 23.56 43.80
C ASN A 666 8.06 22.95 42.53
N LEU A 667 9.35 22.61 42.64
CA LEU A 667 10.17 22.00 41.58
C LEU A 667 10.66 20.62 42.03
N GLY A 668 10.91 19.71 41.07
CA GLY A 668 11.53 18.42 41.39
C GLY A 668 12.96 18.59 41.92
N ILE A 669 13.36 17.74 42.87
CA ILE A 669 14.71 17.76 43.49
C ILE A 669 15.80 17.72 42.41
N THR A 670 15.65 16.85 41.40
CA THR A 670 16.58 16.73 40.26
C THR A 670 16.72 18.00 39.42
N THR A 671 15.67 18.84 39.40
CA THR A 671 15.72 20.15 38.72
C THR A 671 16.53 21.16 39.53
N ILE A 672 16.40 21.14 40.87
CA ILE A 672 17.20 21.97 41.76
C ILE A 672 18.67 21.51 41.76
N GLU A 673 18.95 20.21 41.82
CA GLU A 673 20.31 19.68 41.67
C GLU A 673 20.95 20.12 40.32
N GLY A 674 20.16 20.14 39.24
CA GLY A 674 20.60 20.69 37.95
C GLY A 674 20.88 22.20 37.99
N HIS A 675 20.15 22.97 38.80
CA HIS A 675 20.46 24.38 39.04
C HIS A 675 21.75 24.54 39.85
N PHE A 676 21.95 23.71 40.88
CA PHE A 676 23.17 23.72 41.69
C PHE A 676 24.40 23.35 40.87
N ALA A 677 24.31 22.33 40.00
CA ALA A 677 25.41 21.97 39.10
C ALA A 677 25.87 23.17 38.24
N ARG A 678 24.92 23.91 37.67
CA ARG A 678 25.24 25.12 36.90
C ARG A 678 25.80 26.27 37.76
N LEU A 679 25.32 26.42 39.00
CA LEU A 679 25.84 27.44 39.92
C LEU A 679 27.24 27.08 40.43
N ILE A 680 27.57 25.79 40.53
CA ILE A 680 28.91 25.28 40.85
C ILE A 680 29.86 25.52 39.67
N GLU A 681 29.43 25.21 38.45
CA GLU A 681 30.17 25.51 37.21
C GLU A 681 30.46 27.01 37.06
N GLN A 682 29.55 27.88 37.54
CA GLN A 682 29.72 29.33 37.55
C GLN A 682 30.55 29.86 38.74
N GLY A 683 31.01 29.00 39.64
CA GLY A 683 31.79 29.36 40.82
C GLY A 683 31.00 30.03 41.98
N GLU A 684 29.68 30.13 41.87
CA GLU A 684 28.80 30.78 42.87
C GLU A 684 28.57 29.89 44.11
N ILE A 685 28.71 28.57 43.96
CA ILE A 685 28.55 27.58 45.03
C ILE A 685 29.75 26.65 45.05
N LYS A 686 30.36 26.45 46.22
CA LYS A 686 31.41 25.45 46.41
C LYS A 686 30.77 24.09 46.68
N ILE A 687 31.16 23.07 45.93
CA ILE A 687 30.60 21.70 46.05
C ILE A 687 30.68 21.14 47.48
N LEU A 688 31.79 21.40 48.20
CA LEU A 688 31.99 20.92 49.57
C LEU A 688 31.09 21.61 50.63
N LYS A 689 30.32 22.64 50.25
CA LYS A 689 29.28 23.21 51.10
C LYS A 689 27.90 22.57 50.88
N VAL A 690 27.77 21.73 49.85
CA VAL A 690 26.50 21.11 49.45
C VAL A 690 26.59 19.58 49.55
N MET A 691 27.81 19.03 49.51
CA MET A 691 28.11 17.60 49.57
C MET A 691 29.29 17.35 50.50
N SER A 692 29.26 16.24 51.26
CA SER A 692 30.39 15.85 52.11
C SER A 692 31.62 15.45 51.30
N TYR A 693 32.82 15.65 51.87
CA TYR A 693 34.07 15.30 51.20
C TYR A 693 34.16 13.81 50.83
N GLU A 694 33.65 12.92 51.68
CA GLU A 694 33.64 11.48 51.43
C GLU A 694 32.79 11.14 50.18
N ARG A 695 31.58 11.70 50.06
CA ARG A 695 30.70 11.49 48.90
C ARG A 695 31.30 12.09 47.63
N TRP A 696 31.86 13.29 47.71
CA TRP A 696 32.51 13.93 46.57
C TRP A 696 33.71 13.12 46.07
N SER A 697 34.58 12.65 46.99
CA SER A 697 35.77 11.87 46.65
C SER A 697 35.41 10.53 46.01
N GLU A 698 34.34 9.87 46.48
CA GLU A 698 33.87 8.59 45.92
C GLU A 698 33.36 8.76 44.48
N ILE A 699 32.56 9.81 44.22
CA ILE A 699 32.07 10.12 42.87
C ILE A 699 33.21 10.57 41.95
N LYS A 700 34.14 11.41 42.45
CA LYS A 700 35.30 11.87 41.69
C LYS A 700 36.19 10.70 41.26
N HIS A 701 36.51 9.79 42.17
CA HIS A 701 37.34 8.63 41.87
C HIS A 701 36.70 7.74 40.80
N SER A 702 35.39 7.52 40.88
CA SER A 702 34.65 6.76 39.86
C SER A 702 34.64 7.43 38.48
N ILE A 703 34.56 8.77 38.42
CA ILE A 703 34.66 9.53 37.16
C ILE A 703 36.08 9.42 36.57
N GLU A 704 37.12 9.50 37.41
CA GLU A 704 38.53 9.41 36.99
C GLU A 704 38.89 8.01 36.46
N GLU A 705 38.38 6.94 37.08
CA GLU A 705 38.61 5.56 36.63
C GLU A 705 37.89 5.22 35.31
N ASN A 706 36.84 5.97 34.96
CA ASN A 706 35.95 5.64 33.84
C ASN A 706 35.81 6.81 32.84
N GLN A 707 36.93 7.42 32.47
CA GLN A 707 36.97 8.50 31.47
C GLN A 707 36.35 8.06 30.14
N GLY A 708 35.28 8.72 29.71
CA GLY A 708 34.60 8.50 28.43
C GLY A 708 33.22 7.85 28.51
N LEU A 709 32.75 7.41 29.68
CA LEU A 709 31.37 6.93 29.87
C LEU A 709 30.37 8.09 29.95
N SER A 710 29.16 7.86 29.44
CA SER A 710 28.04 8.81 29.58
C SER A 710 27.51 8.83 31.03
N ASN A 711 26.85 9.93 31.43
CA ASN A 711 26.25 10.07 32.77
C ASN A 711 25.31 8.91 33.14
N LYS A 712 24.68 8.27 32.15
CA LYS A 712 23.78 7.12 32.34
C LYS A 712 24.55 5.84 32.66
N GLU A 713 25.70 5.65 32.03
CA GLU A 713 26.57 4.50 32.27
C GLU A 713 27.27 4.64 33.63
N LEU A 714 27.75 5.84 33.98
CA LEU A 714 28.32 6.12 35.31
C LEU A 714 27.33 5.87 36.46
N HIS A 715 26.08 6.34 36.31
CA HIS A 715 25.03 6.11 37.31
C HIS A 715 24.71 4.61 37.49
N THR A 716 24.79 3.83 36.41
CA THR A 716 24.55 2.38 36.44
C THR A 716 25.69 1.63 37.14
N GLN A 717 26.93 2.05 36.91
CA GLN A 717 28.13 1.46 37.50
C GLN A 717 28.24 1.75 39.01
N LEU A 718 27.76 2.92 39.44
CA LEU A 718 27.64 3.31 40.84
C LEU A 718 26.43 2.69 41.56
N GLN A 719 25.79 1.66 40.98
CA GLN A 719 24.65 0.92 41.54
C GLN A 719 23.50 1.81 42.01
N GLU A 720 23.26 2.95 41.34
CA GLU A 720 22.23 3.94 41.72
C GLU A 720 22.41 4.53 43.13
N LYS A 721 23.61 4.41 43.73
CA LYS A 721 23.94 4.92 45.07
C LYS A 721 23.88 6.46 45.15
N PHE A 722 24.03 7.14 44.01
CA PHE A 722 24.05 8.60 43.90
C PHE A 722 23.07 9.08 42.83
N SER A 723 22.43 10.22 43.05
CA SER A 723 21.49 10.79 42.08
C SER A 723 22.21 11.27 40.80
N TYR A 724 21.50 11.29 39.67
CA TYR A 724 21.98 11.94 38.45
C TYR A 724 22.37 13.41 38.65
N GLY A 725 21.75 14.09 39.63
CA GLY A 725 22.07 15.45 39.99
C GLY A 725 23.40 15.55 40.75
N GLU A 726 23.65 14.65 41.70
CA GLU A 726 24.93 14.56 42.44
C GLU A 726 26.11 14.36 41.48
N ILE A 727 26.00 13.43 40.53
CA ILE A 727 27.05 13.17 39.53
C ILE A 727 27.32 14.43 38.70
N LYS A 728 26.26 15.14 38.26
CA LYS A 728 26.41 16.40 37.51
C LYS A 728 27.07 17.51 38.33
N MET A 729 26.76 17.61 39.62
CA MET A 729 27.37 18.61 40.52
C MET A 729 28.87 18.35 40.70
N VAL A 730 29.29 17.09 40.80
CA VAL A 730 30.71 16.72 40.88
C VAL A 730 31.42 16.99 39.55
N ILE A 731 30.84 16.61 38.41
CA ILE A 731 31.40 16.95 37.09
C ILE A 731 31.57 18.47 36.93
N ALA A 732 30.55 19.24 37.30
CA ALA A 732 30.60 20.70 37.27
C ALA A 732 31.70 21.28 38.17
N SER A 733 31.98 20.65 39.32
CA SER A 733 33.07 21.06 40.21
C SER A 733 34.46 20.78 39.62
N LEU A 734 34.61 19.69 38.85
CA LEU A 734 35.87 19.34 38.19
C LEU A 734 36.19 20.26 37.02
N SER A 735 35.17 20.78 36.32
CA SER A 735 35.38 21.78 35.27
C SER A 735 35.88 23.13 35.79
N THR A 736 35.53 23.51 37.02
CA THR A 736 36.04 24.75 37.67
C THR A 736 37.49 24.64 38.16
N ASP A 737 37.98 23.44 38.45
CA ASP A 737 39.37 23.20 38.91
C ASP A 737 40.40 23.16 37.75
N LEU A 738 39.94 23.20 36.49
CA LEU A 738 40.78 23.20 35.28
C LEU A 738 41.16 24.61 34.77
N GLU A 739 40.64 25.68 35.39
CA GLU A 739 40.92 27.10 35.03
C GLU A 739 41.67 27.90 36.13
N MET A 740 42.28 27.22 37.12
CA MET A 740 43.32 27.78 38.01
C MET A 740 44.64 27.07 37.78
#